data_AF-A0A7Z2K977-F1
#
_entry.id   AF-A0A7Z2K977-F1
#
_cell.length_a   1.000
_cell.length_b   1.000
_cell.length_c   1.000
_cell.angle_alpha   90.00
_cell.angle_beta   90.00
_cell.angle_gamma   90.00
#
_symmetry.space_group_name_H-M   'P 1'
#
loop_
_entity.id
_entity.type
_entity.pdbx_description
1 polymer ?
#
loop_
_entity_poly.entity_id
_entity_poly.type
_entity_poly.pdbx_seq_one_letter_code
_entity_poly.pdbx_strand_id
1 'polypeptide(L)'
;MNMKKPLFGVLSTAALAMGIAAASPSPAEAAAGDFDLTIMHTNDTHAHLDNAPRRLTAVEEIRAARENSILLDAGDVFSGTLFFNKYKGLADVQFMNMMKYDAMVPGNHEFDEGPKTFSEFVKQTKFPIVSSNIDYSQDPYLSPLYKNEMAMTGDDGTIYPAVILDVNGEEVGVFGLTIESTDELSSPGETISFQNHQEQAEKMVKMFQDKGVNKIVALTHLGKTVEVELAKTVEGIDVVVGGHSHTKIEEAVVVDTFEDPTLVVQANEYSKYLGDLEVTFNEEGVLTEWDNELLDLSSDGSFEADTEAQNLFDELKKPLEEIEKEVVGNSEVYLNGKRGSVRTGETNLGNLITDGMLFKAQQYTDATIAITNGGGIRESIDEGPITLGEVLTTMPFGNNLVTLDMTGAEIIASLEHGVSAVESEQGRFAQVSGLQYSFDKDLPSGERILDVNVKTENGYEDIDPEAMYTVATNAYIAQGGDGYDAMGEAAADGRMEELFFVDFEVFTEYLDEIGTVKAKDEARIVEADAERIEGETRYETSVKISQQGWESADTVVLARGDSFPDALAGAPLAYKYDAPILLTESGSLNKMAKEEIARLGAKDVIILGGTSAVSNYVKFQLEGLGIDVERIAGDNRFDTAANIAARLGGSPDKAIVANGMNFPDALAIAPYAAQKGYPILLTEADEVPSATSNALKGIDGSIIVGGETAVNGKLDTKLHAEDRYAGDNRFGTAADIATNLNPSARVYVSTGMNFADALSGSVLAAKQNAAMLLVKPDMLPKETAEAIKDMESYDFNVLGGENAVSKEIVDELKK
;
A
#
# COMPACT_ATOMS: atom_id res chain seq x y z
N MET A 1 7.83 -66.16 -18.64
CA MET A 1 6.96 -65.27 -17.83
C MET A 1 7.09 -63.89 -18.45
N ASN A 2 6.29 -63.48 -19.45
CA ASN A 2 4.81 -63.39 -19.51
C ASN A 2 4.29 -62.53 -18.34
N MET A 3 3.54 -61.45 -18.51
CA MET A 3 2.70 -60.93 -19.61
C MET A 3 2.47 -59.42 -19.35
N LYS A 4 2.69 -58.48 -20.28
CA LYS A 4 1.75 -57.94 -21.30
C LYS A 4 0.28 -57.80 -20.86
N LYS A 5 -0.16 -56.55 -20.70
CA LYS A 5 -1.56 -56.08 -20.77
C LYS A 5 -2.18 -56.43 -22.14
N PRO A 6 -3.51 -56.62 -22.19
CA PRO A 6 -4.29 -55.86 -23.17
C PRO A 6 -5.64 -55.32 -22.66
N LEU A 7 -6.06 -54.31 -23.42
CA LEU A 7 -7.31 -53.56 -23.54
C LEU A 7 -8.60 -54.39 -23.39
N PHE A 8 -9.61 -53.86 -22.70
CA PHE A 8 -11.04 -54.06 -23.02
C PHE A 8 -11.85 -52.84 -22.54
N GLY A 9 -12.65 -52.28 -23.44
CA GLY A 9 -13.62 -51.22 -23.15
C GLY A 9 -14.84 -51.75 -22.39
N VAL A 10 -15.49 -50.85 -21.66
CA VAL A 10 -16.79 -51.04 -21.00
C VAL A 10 -17.50 -49.68 -21.11
N LEU A 11 -18.41 -49.50 -22.06
CA LEU A 11 -19.87 -49.68 -21.91
C LEU A 11 -20.45 -48.93 -20.72
N SER A 12 -21.00 -47.77 -21.05
CA SER A 12 -21.92 -46.95 -20.26
C SER A 12 -22.95 -47.82 -19.54
N THR A 13 -23.00 -47.69 -18.21
CA THR A 13 -24.15 -48.07 -17.40
C THR A 13 -24.63 -46.82 -16.70
N ALA A 14 -25.73 -46.27 -17.22
CA ALA A 14 -26.50 -45.22 -16.57
C ALA A 14 -27.04 -45.78 -15.24
N ALA A 15 -26.46 -45.31 -14.14
CA ALA A 15 -27.04 -45.50 -12.82
C ALA A 15 -28.16 -44.46 -12.66
N LEU A 16 -29.38 -44.97 -12.67
CA LEU A 16 -30.61 -44.26 -12.34
C LEU A 16 -30.54 -43.88 -10.85
N ALA A 17 -30.02 -42.70 -10.53
CA ALA A 17 -30.16 -42.11 -9.21
C ALA A 17 -31.56 -41.46 -9.16
N MET A 18 -32.48 -42.12 -8.44
CA MET A 18 -33.73 -41.50 -7.98
C MET A 18 -33.35 -40.37 -7.02
N GLY A 19 -33.24 -39.16 -7.55
CA GLY A 19 -33.31 -37.94 -6.77
C GLY A 19 -34.71 -37.85 -6.17
N ILE A 20 -34.79 -37.95 -4.85
CA ILE A 20 -35.94 -37.46 -4.11
C ILE A 20 -35.95 -35.95 -4.37
N ALA A 21 -36.81 -35.51 -5.28
CA ALA A 21 -37.14 -34.10 -5.38
C ALA A 21 -37.76 -33.70 -4.04
N ALA A 22 -36.99 -32.99 -3.22
CA ALA A 22 -37.59 -32.09 -2.26
C ALA A 22 -38.37 -31.09 -3.11
N ALA A 23 -39.70 -31.22 -3.11
CA ALA A 23 -40.55 -30.20 -3.67
C ALA A 23 -40.24 -28.92 -2.89
N SER A 24 -39.68 -27.92 -3.57
CA SER A 24 -39.71 -26.54 -3.09
C SER A 24 -41.15 -26.24 -2.67
N PRO A 25 -41.38 -25.64 -1.49
CA PRO A 25 -42.73 -25.19 -1.15
C PRO A 25 -43.20 -24.31 -2.30
N SER A 26 -44.32 -24.68 -2.91
CA SER A 26 -45.00 -23.80 -3.85
C SER A 26 -45.36 -22.52 -3.08
N PRO A 27 -45.22 -21.31 -3.66
CA PRO A 27 -45.68 -20.09 -3.03
C PRO A 27 -47.12 -20.33 -2.54
N ALA A 28 -47.38 -20.00 -1.28
CA ALA A 28 -48.73 -20.04 -0.77
C ALA A 28 -49.56 -19.13 -1.70
N GLU A 29 -50.62 -19.69 -2.29
CA GLU A 29 -51.52 -18.92 -3.14
C GLU A 29 -52.12 -17.82 -2.25
N ALA A 30 -51.72 -16.56 -2.51
CA ALA A 30 -52.08 -15.40 -1.70
C ALA A 30 -53.60 -15.37 -1.45
N ALA A 31 -54.01 -14.94 -0.25
CA ALA A 31 -55.44 -14.89 0.04
C ALA A 31 -56.11 -13.89 -0.91
N ALA A 32 -57.37 -14.12 -1.27
CA ALA A 32 -58.09 -13.22 -2.16
C ALA A 32 -58.15 -11.81 -1.54
N GLY A 33 -57.41 -10.85 -2.12
CA GLY A 33 -57.28 -9.47 -1.62
C GLY A 33 -55.82 -9.04 -1.39
N ASP A 34 -54.88 -9.98 -1.29
CA ASP A 34 -53.47 -9.68 -1.07
C ASP A 34 -52.77 -9.24 -2.37
N PHE A 35 -51.73 -8.42 -2.24
CA PHE A 35 -50.91 -7.88 -3.32
C PHE A 35 -49.42 -8.20 -3.10
N ASP A 36 -48.89 -9.06 -3.94
CA ASP A 36 -47.46 -9.36 -3.98
C ASP A 36 -46.73 -8.30 -4.81
N LEU A 37 -45.62 -7.78 -4.29
CA LEU A 37 -44.72 -6.84 -4.95
C LEU A 37 -43.28 -7.34 -4.83
N THR A 38 -42.55 -7.31 -5.95
CA THR A 38 -41.11 -7.50 -5.98
C THR A 38 -40.41 -6.15 -6.12
N ILE A 39 -39.51 -5.85 -5.18
CA ILE A 39 -38.66 -4.67 -5.21
C ILE A 39 -37.24 -5.15 -5.50
N MET A 40 -36.84 -5.03 -6.76
CA MET A 40 -35.44 -5.18 -7.14
C MET A 40 -34.70 -3.89 -6.79
N HIS A 41 -33.48 -3.98 -6.26
CA HIS A 41 -32.72 -2.78 -5.94
C HIS A 41 -31.20 -2.91 -6.08
N THR A 42 -30.59 -1.76 -6.37
CA THR A 42 -29.14 -1.54 -6.35
C THR A 42 -28.82 -0.29 -5.54
N ASN A 43 -27.58 -0.19 -5.10
CA ASN A 43 -27.02 0.98 -4.43
C ASN A 43 -25.50 0.97 -4.64
N ASP A 44 -24.87 2.14 -4.59
CA ASP A 44 -23.41 2.29 -4.52
C ASP A 44 -22.69 1.55 -5.66
N THR A 45 -23.21 1.70 -6.88
CA THR A 45 -22.65 1.01 -8.05
C THR A 45 -21.32 1.61 -8.50
N HIS A 46 -21.05 2.87 -8.16
CA HIS A 46 -19.76 3.56 -8.33
C HIS A 46 -19.06 3.22 -9.66
N ALA A 47 -19.76 3.42 -10.77
CA ALA A 47 -19.26 3.18 -12.12
C ALA A 47 -18.67 1.79 -12.40
N HIS A 48 -19.00 0.77 -11.60
CA HIS A 48 -18.60 -0.62 -11.82
C HIS A 48 -19.56 -1.28 -12.81
N LEU A 49 -19.20 -1.20 -14.09
CA LEU A 49 -20.03 -1.66 -15.20
C LEU A 49 -19.76 -3.11 -15.66
N ASP A 50 -18.72 -3.77 -15.14
CA ASP A 50 -18.36 -5.13 -15.55
C ASP A 50 -19.48 -6.16 -15.34
N ASN A 51 -20.30 -5.95 -14.31
CA ASN A 51 -21.45 -6.80 -13.98
C ASN A 51 -22.79 -6.29 -14.55
N ALA A 52 -22.82 -5.10 -15.16
CA ALA A 52 -24.05 -4.55 -15.72
C ALA A 52 -24.71 -5.48 -16.76
N PRO A 53 -23.97 -6.19 -17.63
CA PRO A 53 -24.58 -7.17 -18.54
C PRO A 53 -25.28 -8.34 -17.84
N ARG A 54 -24.73 -8.86 -16.73
CA ARG A 54 -25.36 -9.92 -15.94
C ARG A 54 -26.55 -9.41 -15.15
N ARG A 55 -26.44 -8.20 -14.59
CA ARG A 55 -27.54 -7.54 -13.90
C ARG A 55 -28.75 -7.37 -14.80
N LEU A 56 -28.54 -7.03 -16.08
CA LEU A 56 -29.63 -6.91 -17.04
C LEU A 56 -30.36 -8.24 -17.20
N THR A 57 -29.62 -9.35 -17.37
CA THR A 57 -30.22 -10.69 -17.45
C THR A 57 -31.00 -11.04 -16.18
N ALA A 58 -30.45 -10.80 -14.99
CA ALA A 58 -31.15 -11.04 -13.73
C ALA A 58 -32.47 -10.25 -13.62
N VAL A 59 -32.45 -8.95 -13.93
CA VAL A 59 -33.64 -8.09 -13.95
C VAL A 59 -34.69 -8.60 -14.94
N GLU A 60 -34.28 -9.01 -16.14
CA GLU A 60 -35.20 -9.53 -17.15
C GLU A 60 -35.82 -10.87 -16.74
N GLU A 61 -35.04 -11.77 -16.11
CA GLU A 61 -35.55 -13.04 -15.59
C GLU A 61 -36.56 -12.84 -14.47
N ILE A 62 -36.29 -11.93 -13.52
CA ILE A 62 -37.22 -11.59 -12.44
C ILE A 62 -38.52 -11.00 -13.01
N ARG A 63 -38.43 -10.01 -13.91
CA ARG A 63 -39.62 -9.40 -14.53
C ARG A 63 -40.43 -10.38 -15.38
N ALA A 64 -39.78 -11.40 -15.95
CA ALA A 64 -40.48 -12.46 -16.66
C ALA A 64 -41.19 -13.44 -15.71
N ALA A 65 -40.66 -13.63 -14.49
CA ALA A 65 -41.20 -14.53 -13.48
C ALA A 65 -42.25 -13.88 -12.57
N ARG A 66 -42.12 -12.57 -12.29
CA ARG A 66 -42.90 -11.82 -11.29
C ARG A 66 -43.47 -10.54 -11.92
N GLU A 67 -44.78 -10.55 -12.16
CA GLU A 67 -45.50 -9.51 -12.92
C GLU A 67 -45.53 -8.16 -12.21
N ASN A 68 -45.69 -8.16 -10.88
CA ASN A 68 -45.70 -6.96 -10.04
C ASN A 68 -44.29 -6.68 -9.56
N SER A 69 -43.45 -6.05 -10.39
CA SER A 69 -42.07 -5.77 -10.03
C SER A 69 -41.63 -4.36 -10.37
N ILE A 70 -40.85 -3.76 -9.47
CA ILE A 70 -40.20 -2.46 -9.62
C ILE A 70 -38.69 -2.59 -9.42
N LEU A 71 -37.91 -1.73 -10.06
CA LEU A 71 -36.46 -1.66 -9.94
C LEU A 71 -36.03 -0.27 -9.48
N LEU A 72 -35.38 -0.20 -8.32
CA LEU A 72 -34.98 1.05 -7.68
C LEU A 72 -33.46 1.15 -7.54
N ASP A 73 -32.90 2.36 -7.66
CA ASP A 73 -31.49 2.62 -7.37
C ASP A 73 -31.35 3.60 -6.19
N ALA A 74 -30.63 3.18 -5.16
CA ALA A 74 -30.47 3.94 -3.93
C ALA A 74 -29.29 4.93 -3.96
N GLY A 75 -28.80 5.34 -5.14
CA GLY A 75 -27.79 6.39 -5.30
C GLY A 75 -26.35 5.90 -5.34
N ASP A 76 -25.44 6.85 -5.55
CA ASP A 76 -24.00 6.62 -5.77
C ASP A 76 -23.73 5.72 -6.99
N VAL A 77 -24.26 6.16 -8.13
CA VAL A 77 -23.88 5.65 -9.44
C VAL A 77 -22.53 6.24 -9.86
N PHE A 78 -22.25 7.48 -9.43
CA PHE A 78 -21.05 8.24 -9.79
C PHE A 78 -19.79 7.79 -9.04
N SER A 79 -18.64 8.23 -9.58
CA SER A 79 -17.28 7.94 -9.08
C SER A 79 -16.88 6.46 -9.11
N GLY A 80 -15.63 6.13 -8.81
CA GLY A 80 -15.16 4.76 -8.56
C GLY A 80 -14.33 4.05 -9.64
N THR A 81 -14.54 4.32 -10.94
CA THR A 81 -13.74 3.69 -12.01
C THR A 81 -13.43 4.66 -13.16
N LEU A 82 -12.52 4.27 -14.06
CA LEU A 82 -12.23 5.01 -15.29
C LEU A 82 -13.48 5.27 -16.16
N PHE A 83 -14.54 4.48 -16.02
CA PHE A 83 -15.82 4.79 -16.68
C PHE A 83 -16.36 6.14 -16.23
N PHE A 84 -16.32 6.46 -14.93
CA PHE A 84 -16.73 7.78 -14.45
C PHE A 84 -15.78 8.87 -14.93
N ASN A 85 -14.45 8.69 -14.83
CA ASN A 85 -13.49 9.68 -15.29
C ASN A 85 -13.72 10.04 -16.78
N LYS A 86 -14.06 9.03 -17.60
CA LYS A 86 -14.31 9.21 -19.04
C LYS A 86 -15.71 9.73 -19.38
N TYR A 87 -16.74 9.15 -18.78
CA TYR A 87 -18.13 9.30 -19.22
C TYR A 87 -19.01 10.10 -18.26
N LYS A 88 -18.54 10.37 -17.04
CA LYS A 88 -19.23 11.21 -16.05
C LYS A 88 -20.68 10.76 -15.80
N GLY A 89 -20.86 9.45 -15.56
CA GLY A 89 -22.16 8.80 -15.35
C GLY A 89 -22.95 8.46 -16.63
N LEU A 90 -22.54 8.96 -17.79
CA LEU A 90 -23.28 8.75 -19.04
C LEU A 90 -23.12 7.33 -19.62
N ALA A 91 -22.14 6.57 -19.16
CA ALA A 91 -22.05 5.13 -19.46
C ALA A 91 -23.11 4.37 -18.66
N ASP A 92 -23.20 4.67 -17.37
CA ASP A 92 -24.07 4.04 -16.40
C ASP A 92 -25.54 4.19 -16.74
N VAL A 93 -25.97 5.41 -17.07
CA VAL A 93 -27.38 5.69 -17.44
C VAL A 93 -27.82 4.90 -18.67
N GLN A 94 -26.91 4.51 -19.57
CA GLN A 94 -27.28 3.67 -20.71
C GLN A 94 -27.71 2.27 -20.26
N PHE A 95 -26.97 1.66 -19.32
CA PHE A 95 -27.35 0.38 -18.73
C PHE A 95 -28.60 0.49 -17.86
N MET A 96 -28.73 1.54 -17.05
CA MET A 96 -29.94 1.78 -16.26
C MET A 96 -31.18 1.92 -17.16
N ASN A 97 -31.07 2.62 -18.29
CA ASN A 97 -32.15 2.73 -19.25
C ASN A 97 -32.49 1.40 -19.92
N MET A 98 -31.50 0.55 -20.23
CA MET A 98 -31.74 -0.81 -20.74
C MET A 98 -32.50 -1.66 -19.73
N MET A 99 -32.12 -1.56 -18.45
CA MET A 99 -32.77 -2.22 -17.32
C MET A 99 -34.11 -1.60 -16.94
N LYS A 100 -34.49 -0.45 -17.51
CA LYS A 100 -35.73 0.28 -17.21
C LYS A 100 -35.93 0.46 -15.70
N TYR A 101 -34.99 1.11 -15.02
CA TYR A 101 -35.21 1.51 -13.62
C TYR A 101 -36.53 2.29 -13.50
N ASP A 102 -37.19 2.16 -12.35
CA ASP A 102 -38.47 2.82 -12.07
C ASP A 102 -38.29 4.12 -11.27
N ALA A 103 -37.25 4.20 -10.44
CA ALA A 103 -36.79 5.45 -9.82
C ALA A 103 -35.33 5.33 -9.33
N MET A 104 -34.69 6.49 -9.13
CA MET A 104 -33.38 6.61 -8.47
C MET A 104 -33.39 7.78 -7.49
N VAL A 105 -32.76 7.64 -6.33
CA VAL A 105 -32.40 8.77 -5.45
C VAL A 105 -30.94 9.18 -5.72
N PRO A 106 -30.58 10.47 -5.75
CA PRO A 106 -29.18 10.85 -5.79
C PRO A 106 -28.52 10.55 -4.43
N GLY A 107 -27.36 9.91 -4.46
CA GLY A 107 -26.43 9.84 -3.34
C GLY A 107 -25.52 11.06 -3.28
N ASN A 108 -24.47 10.98 -2.46
CA ASN A 108 -23.52 12.07 -2.34
C ASN A 108 -22.62 12.20 -3.58
N HIS A 109 -22.20 11.08 -4.18
CA HIS A 109 -21.24 11.09 -5.29
C HIS A 109 -21.83 11.65 -6.60
N GLU A 110 -23.16 11.73 -6.72
CA GLU A 110 -23.81 12.44 -7.82
C GLU A 110 -23.37 13.91 -7.92
N PHE A 111 -22.84 14.49 -6.84
CA PHE A 111 -22.39 15.88 -6.77
C PHE A 111 -20.87 16.10 -6.86
N ASP A 112 -20.06 15.04 -7.08
CA ASP A 112 -18.58 15.15 -7.06
C ASP A 112 -18.03 16.13 -8.10
N GLU A 113 -18.64 16.11 -9.30
CA GLU A 113 -18.31 17.00 -10.42
C GLU A 113 -19.31 18.17 -10.53
N GLY A 114 -20.02 18.43 -9.43
CA GLY A 114 -20.99 19.50 -9.24
C GLY A 114 -22.35 19.31 -9.95
N PRO A 115 -23.32 20.20 -9.64
CA PRO A 115 -24.71 20.10 -10.11
C PRO A 115 -24.88 20.05 -11.62
N LYS A 116 -23.94 20.65 -12.37
CA LYS A 116 -23.97 20.63 -13.83
C LYS A 116 -23.85 19.21 -14.37
N THR A 117 -22.89 18.45 -13.88
CA THR A 117 -22.62 17.08 -14.31
C THR A 117 -23.79 16.17 -13.97
N PHE A 118 -24.31 16.27 -12.75
CA PHE A 118 -25.53 15.57 -12.37
C PHE A 118 -26.70 15.91 -13.30
N SER A 119 -26.90 17.20 -13.64
CA SER A 119 -27.97 17.60 -14.56
C SER A 119 -27.84 17.01 -15.97
N GLU A 120 -26.63 16.67 -16.41
CA GLU A 120 -26.38 16.04 -17.70
C GLU A 120 -26.76 14.55 -17.66
N PHE A 121 -26.48 13.88 -16.54
CA PHE A 121 -26.98 12.52 -16.26
C PHE A 121 -28.50 12.47 -16.17
N VAL A 122 -29.13 13.33 -15.36
CA VAL A 122 -30.59 13.36 -15.18
C VAL A 122 -31.30 13.46 -16.52
N LYS A 123 -30.85 14.34 -17.43
CA LYS A 123 -31.44 14.51 -18.77
C LYS A 123 -31.43 13.24 -19.63
N GLN A 124 -30.57 12.26 -19.35
CA GLN A 124 -30.49 11.00 -20.10
C GLN A 124 -31.33 9.88 -19.51
N THR A 125 -31.76 9.99 -18.26
CA THR A 125 -32.58 8.95 -17.60
C THR A 125 -33.92 8.76 -18.33
N LYS A 126 -34.41 7.51 -18.34
CA LYS A 126 -35.74 7.10 -18.84
C LYS A 126 -36.68 6.75 -17.68
N PHE A 127 -36.46 7.42 -16.56
CA PHE A 127 -37.12 7.23 -15.28
C PHE A 127 -36.98 8.51 -14.45
N PRO A 128 -37.83 8.73 -13.46
CA PRO A 128 -37.73 9.87 -12.56
C PRO A 128 -36.58 9.73 -11.56
N ILE A 129 -36.02 10.87 -11.17
CA ILE A 129 -35.22 10.98 -9.95
C ILE A 129 -36.14 11.38 -8.80
N VAL A 130 -36.04 10.72 -7.65
CA VAL A 130 -36.77 11.05 -6.43
C VAL A 130 -35.83 11.66 -5.40
N SER A 131 -36.12 12.86 -4.91
CA SER A 131 -35.34 13.54 -3.87
C SER A 131 -36.20 14.59 -3.16
N SER A 132 -36.59 14.29 -1.92
CA SER A 132 -37.50 15.12 -1.14
C SER A 132 -36.80 16.14 -0.23
N ASN A 133 -35.54 15.89 0.11
CA ASN A 133 -34.79 16.72 1.04
C ASN A 133 -33.66 17.53 0.40
N ILE A 134 -33.57 17.60 -0.92
CA ILE A 134 -32.63 18.51 -1.61
C ILE A 134 -33.38 19.73 -2.15
N ASP A 135 -32.90 20.94 -1.82
CA ASP A 135 -33.39 22.18 -2.42
C ASP A 135 -32.60 22.52 -3.69
N TYR A 136 -33.21 22.28 -4.84
CA TYR A 136 -32.67 22.61 -6.16
C TYR A 136 -33.00 24.04 -6.63
N SER A 137 -33.73 24.84 -5.84
CA SER A 137 -34.38 26.06 -6.33
C SER A 137 -33.41 27.17 -6.77
N GLN A 138 -32.18 27.19 -6.23
CA GLN A 138 -31.16 28.18 -6.57
C GLN A 138 -30.19 27.69 -7.66
N ASP A 139 -30.20 26.39 -7.99
CA ASP A 139 -29.24 25.83 -8.94
C ASP A 139 -29.67 26.04 -10.40
N PRO A 140 -28.82 26.67 -11.24
CA PRO A 140 -29.19 26.99 -12.61
C PRO A 140 -29.33 25.76 -13.53
N TYR A 141 -28.79 24.60 -13.15
CA TYR A 141 -28.78 23.39 -13.97
C TYR A 141 -29.87 22.40 -13.56
N LEU A 142 -30.12 22.25 -12.26
CA LEU A 142 -31.08 21.30 -11.68
C LEU A 142 -32.45 21.92 -11.43
N SER A 143 -32.56 23.22 -11.10
CA SER A 143 -33.85 23.91 -10.94
C SER A 143 -34.81 23.69 -12.14
N PRO A 144 -34.35 23.76 -13.41
CA PRO A 144 -35.23 23.49 -14.56
C PRO A 144 -35.71 22.04 -14.69
N LEU A 145 -35.01 21.10 -14.05
CA LEU A 145 -35.35 19.67 -14.06
C LEU A 145 -36.19 19.27 -12.83
N TYR A 146 -36.28 20.12 -11.82
CA TYR A 146 -37.01 19.85 -10.59
C TYR A 146 -38.45 20.35 -10.65
N LYS A 147 -39.40 19.45 -10.35
CA LYS A 147 -40.81 19.79 -10.13
C LYS A 147 -41.15 19.51 -8.67
N ASN A 148 -41.38 20.58 -7.91
CA ASN A 148 -41.75 20.52 -6.49
C ASN A 148 -43.21 20.12 -6.28
N GLU A 149 -43.58 18.94 -6.77
CA GLU A 149 -44.88 18.31 -6.63
C GLU A 149 -44.74 16.78 -6.72
N MET A 150 -45.68 16.04 -6.17
CA MET A 150 -45.72 14.58 -6.34
C MET A 150 -46.26 14.24 -7.73
N ALA A 151 -45.61 13.31 -8.43
CA ALA A 151 -46.05 12.86 -9.75
C ALA A 151 -46.65 11.46 -9.73
N MET A 152 -47.64 11.19 -10.59
CA MET A 152 -48.01 9.81 -10.94
C MET A 152 -46.98 9.30 -11.94
N THR A 153 -46.30 8.21 -11.60
CA THR A 153 -45.16 7.55 -12.27
C THR A 153 -43.92 8.40 -12.53
N GLY A 154 -44.05 9.73 -12.66
CA GLY A 154 -42.96 10.64 -13.01
C GLY A 154 -42.71 10.71 -14.52
N ASP A 155 -42.04 11.79 -14.94
CA ASP A 155 -41.55 11.97 -16.32
C ASP A 155 -40.05 11.62 -16.38
N ASP A 156 -39.60 11.03 -17.49
CA ASP A 156 -38.18 10.83 -17.82
C ASP A 156 -37.35 12.10 -17.57
N GLY A 157 -36.18 11.95 -16.95
CA GLY A 157 -35.21 13.03 -16.79
C GLY A 157 -35.72 14.24 -16.01
N THR A 158 -36.64 13.98 -15.07
CA THR A 158 -37.22 14.98 -14.19
C THR A 158 -37.04 14.55 -12.73
N ILE A 159 -36.78 15.52 -11.87
CA ILE A 159 -36.60 15.34 -10.43
C ILE A 159 -37.92 15.68 -9.73
N TYR A 160 -38.37 14.81 -8.84
CA TYR A 160 -39.56 14.98 -8.01
C TYR A 160 -39.22 14.71 -6.55
N PRO A 161 -39.92 15.32 -5.57
CA PRO A 161 -39.79 14.90 -4.17
C PRO A 161 -40.25 13.45 -3.96
N ALA A 162 -41.28 13.04 -4.69
CA ALA A 162 -41.90 11.72 -4.58
C ALA A 162 -42.69 11.38 -5.84
N VAL A 163 -42.86 10.08 -6.12
CA VAL A 163 -43.69 9.55 -7.20
C VAL A 163 -44.66 8.48 -6.67
N ILE A 164 -45.78 8.28 -7.36
CA ILE A 164 -46.70 7.15 -7.15
C ILE A 164 -46.62 6.26 -8.38
N LEU A 165 -46.02 5.09 -8.24
CA LEU A 165 -45.91 4.09 -9.29
C LEU A 165 -47.23 3.29 -9.40
N ASP A 166 -47.74 3.12 -10.62
CA ASP A 166 -48.87 2.22 -10.92
C ASP A 166 -48.31 0.84 -11.25
N VAL A 167 -48.51 -0.11 -10.34
CA VAL A 167 -48.07 -1.50 -10.49
C VAL A 167 -49.31 -2.36 -10.66
N ASN A 168 -49.73 -2.55 -11.92
CA ASN A 168 -50.89 -3.34 -12.32
C ASN A 168 -52.20 -2.93 -11.62
N GLY A 169 -52.39 -1.63 -11.39
CA GLY A 169 -53.59 -1.05 -10.78
C GLY A 169 -53.49 -0.77 -9.29
N GLU A 170 -52.39 -1.17 -8.63
CA GLU A 170 -52.06 -0.77 -7.27
C GLU A 170 -51.10 0.42 -7.27
N GLU A 171 -51.29 1.34 -6.33
CA GLU A 171 -50.47 2.55 -6.17
C GLU A 171 -49.38 2.34 -5.13
N VAL A 172 -48.11 2.43 -5.54
CA VAL A 172 -46.94 2.35 -4.65
C VAL A 172 -46.25 3.70 -4.59
N GLY A 173 -46.24 4.32 -3.41
CA GLY A 173 -45.56 5.59 -3.17
C GLY A 173 -44.05 5.39 -2.99
N VAL A 174 -43.24 6.15 -3.72
CA VAL A 174 -41.77 6.14 -3.59
C VAL A 174 -41.28 7.57 -3.38
N PHE A 175 -40.50 7.81 -2.32
CA PHE A 175 -39.87 9.11 -2.06
C PHE A 175 -38.39 8.97 -1.77
N GLY A 176 -37.62 10.02 -2.11
CA GLY A 176 -36.16 10.01 -2.03
C GLY A 176 -35.60 10.78 -0.83
N LEU A 177 -34.53 10.28 -0.21
CA LEU A 177 -33.76 11.01 0.81
C LEU A 177 -32.24 10.83 0.60
N THR A 178 -31.49 11.92 0.70
CA THR A 178 -30.02 11.94 0.58
C THR A 178 -29.40 12.45 1.87
N ILE A 179 -28.25 11.91 2.30
CA ILE A 179 -27.60 12.29 3.55
C ILE A 179 -27.27 13.79 3.59
N GLU A 180 -27.57 14.45 4.72
CA GLU A 180 -27.41 15.91 4.80
C GLU A 180 -25.95 16.37 4.69
N SER A 181 -25.00 15.55 5.14
CA SER A 181 -23.57 15.84 5.09
C SER A 181 -22.98 15.85 3.69
N THR A 182 -23.77 15.64 2.63
CA THR A 182 -23.29 15.70 1.22
C THR A 182 -22.60 17.03 0.89
N ASP A 183 -22.91 18.11 1.60
CA ASP A 183 -22.20 19.40 1.49
C ASP A 183 -20.74 19.35 1.98
N GLU A 184 -20.41 18.40 2.85
CA GLU A 184 -19.07 18.07 3.33
C GLU A 184 -18.44 16.93 2.52
N LEU A 185 -19.23 15.91 2.14
CA LEU A 185 -18.72 14.70 1.48
C LEU A 185 -18.45 14.86 -0.03
N SER A 186 -18.98 15.91 -0.67
CA SER A 186 -18.91 16.08 -2.12
C SER A 186 -18.84 17.56 -2.53
N SER A 187 -19.10 17.88 -3.81
CA SER A 187 -19.00 19.24 -4.37
C SER A 187 -20.35 19.82 -4.86
N PRO A 188 -21.43 19.82 -4.06
CA PRO A 188 -22.74 20.34 -4.50
C PRO A 188 -22.76 21.86 -4.70
N GLY A 189 -21.81 22.59 -4.13
CA GLY A 189 -21.68 24.05 -4.24
C GLY A 189 -22.72 24.83 -3.42
N GLU A 190 -22.68 26.17 -3.51
CA GLU A 190 -23.52 27.05 -2.67
C GLU A 190 -25.01 27.11 -3.11
N THR A 191 -25.37 26.51 -4.25
CA THR A 191 -26.71 26.58 -4.85
C THR A 191 -27.62 25.41 -4.50
N ILE A 192 -27.07 24.38 -3.85
CA ILE A 192 -27.78 23.19 -3.39
C ILE A 192 -27.71 23.17 -1.86
N SER A 193 -28.81 22.75 -1.21
CA SER A 193 -28.83 22.56 0.24
C SER A 193 -29.67 21.35 0.62
N PHE A 194 -29.30 20.72 1.73
CA PHE A 194 -29.91 19.49 2.21
C PHE A 194 -30.76 19.80 3.45
N GLN A 195 -32.02 19.38 3.41
CA GLN A 195 -33.00 19.52 4.48
C GLN A 195 -33.00 18.28 5.35
N ASN A 196 -33.53 18.41 6.57
CA ASN A 196 -33.57 17.31 7.50
C ASN A 196 -34.34 16.10 6.94
N HIS A 197 -33.70 14.94 6.88
CA HIS A 197 -34.24 13.75 6.26
C HIS A 197 -35.50 13.24 6.99
N GLN A 198 -35.50 13.30 8.33
CA GLN A 198 -36.62 12.87 9.15
C GLN A 198 -37.87 13.73 8.95
N GLU A 199 -37.73 15.07 9.00
CA GLU A 199 -38.84 15.99 8.75
C GLU A 199 -39.45 15.82 7.34
N GLN A 200 -38.61 15.54 6.32
CA GLN A 200 -39.11 15.29 4.97
C GLN A 200 -39.79 13.93 4.84
N ALA A 201 -39.28 12.89 5.51
CA ALA A 201 -39.90 11.56 5.52
C ALA A 201 -41.33 11.62 6.08
N GLU A 202 -41.52 12.21 7.27
CA GLU A 202 -42.84 12.38 7.89
C GLU A 202 -43.82 13.14 6.98
N LYS A 203 -43.31 14.16 6.29
CA LYS A 203 -44.08 14.96 5.34
C LYS A 203 -44.47 14.14 4.10
N MET A 204 -43.57 13.33 3.54
CA MET A 204 -43.84 12.49 2.37
C MET A 204 -44.86 11.39 2.70
N VAL A 205 -44.67 10.68 3.82
CA VAL A 205 -45.62 9.65 4.27
C VAL A 205 -47.03 10.24 4.41
N LYS A 206 -47.15 11.38 5.08
CA LYS A 206 -48.44 12.06 5.21
C LYS A 206 -49.05 12.44 3.86
N MET A 207 -48.24 12.91 2.91
CA MET A 207 -48.72 13.28 1.58
C MET A 207 -49.25 12.06 0.79
N PHE A 208 -48.64 10.89 0.94
CA PHE A 208 -49.15 9.64 0.36
C PHE A 208 -50.45 9.20 1.01
N GLN A 209 -50.51 9.18 2.34
CA GLN A 209 -51.72 8.81 3.09
C GLN A 209 -52.91 9.75 2.80
N ASP A 210 -52.68 11.06 2.70
CA ASP A 210 -53.71 12.04 2.33
C ASP A 210 -54.28 11.79 0.91
N LYS A 211 -53.54 11.10 0.05
CA LYS A 211 -53.97 10.68 -1.30
C LYS A 211 -54.58 9.27 -1.34
N GLY A 212 -54.54 8.54 -0.23
CA GLY A 212 -55.04 7.17 -0.13
C GLY A 212 -54.03 6.11 -0.58
N VAL A 213 -52.75 6.48 -0.76
CA VAL A 213 -51.67 5.52 -1.02
C VAL A 213 -51.26 4.88 0.30
N ASN A 214 -51.27 3.55 0.34
CA ASN A 214 -51.05 2.75 1.55
C ASN A 214 -49.88 1.76 1.44
N LYS A 215 -49.05 1.90 0.40
CA LYS A 215 -47.82 1.13 0.19
C LYS A 215 -46.71 2.14 -0.07
N ILE A 216 -45.78 2.32 0.87
CA ILE A 216 -44.82 3.42 0.89
C ILE A 216 -43.41 2.87 1.02
N VAL A 217 -42.60 3.16 0.00
CA VAL A 217 -41.17 2.86 -0.06
C VAL A 217 -40.37 4.14 0.11
N ALA A 218 -39.48 4.16 1.10
CA ALA A 218 -38.43 5.17 1.22
C ALA A 218 -37.19 4.70 0.45
N LEU A 219 -36.83 5.39 -0.63
CA LEU A 219 -35.61 5.16 -1.39
C LEU A 219 -34.54 6.12 -0.88
N THR A 220 -33.54 5.61 -0.17
CA THR A 220 -32.66 6.45 0.66
C THR A 220 -31.19 6.21 0.38
N HIS A 221 -30.41 7.27 0.53
CA HIS A 221 -28.96 7.25 0.53
C HIS A 221 -28.46 7.89 1.84
N LEU A 222 -28.72 7.23 2.96
CA LEU A 222 -28.49 7.75 4.31
C LEU A 222 -27.51 6.90 5.14
N GLY A 223 -27.28 5.66 4.74
CA GLY A 223 -26.47 4.70 5.47
C GLY A 223 -27.28 3.91 6.49
N LYS A 224 -26.99 2.61 6.60
CA LYS A 224 -27.80 1.63 7.34
C LYS A 224 -28.20 2.07 8.76
N THR A 225 -27.28 2.68 9.51
CA THR A 225 -27.57 3.12 10.89
C THR A 225 -28.67 4.16 10.93
N VAL A 226 -28.62 5.15 10.02
CA VAL A 226 -29.62 6.21 9.91
C VAL A 226 -30.93 5.65 9.35
N GLU A 227 -30.86 4.74 8.38
CA GLU A 227 -32.02 4.10 7.75
C GLU A 227 -32.82 3.23 8.72
N VAL A 228 -32.14 2.46 9.57
CA VAL A 228 -32.78 1.69 10.65
C VAL A 228 -33.40 2.61 11.69
N GLU A 229 -32.79 3.76 11.98
CA GLU A 229 -33.38 4.73 12.91
C GLU A 229 -34.60 5.44 12.30
N LEU A 230 -34.55 5.77 11.01
CA LEU A 230 -35.67 6.32 10.26
C LEU A 230 -36.88 5.38 10.32
N ALA A 231 -36.67 4.08 10.07
CA ALA A 231 -37.71 3.05 10.15
C ALA A 231 -38.33 2.92 11.55
N LYS A 232 -37.57 3.18 12.63
CA LYS A 232 -38.11 3.15 14.01
C LYS A 232 -38.94 4.37 14.37
N THR A 233 -38.72 5.48 13.68
CA THR A 233 -39.18 6.79 14.15
C THR A 233 -40.21 7.44 13.22
N VAL A 234 -40.33 6.98 11.97
CA VAL A 234 -41.32 7.47 11.01
C VAL A 234 -42.35 6.38 10.71
N GLU A 235 -43.51 6.49 11.36
CA GLU A 235 -44.65 5.58 11.18
C GLU A 235 -45.23 5.69 9.76
N GLY A 236 -45.54 4.55 9.13
CA GLY A 236 -46.18 4.46 7.82
C GLY A 236 -45.23 4.26 6.63
N ILE A 237 -43.94 4.04 6.88
CA ILE A 237 -43.02 3.50 5.86
C ILE A 237 -43.08 1.97 5.93
N ASP A 238 -43.29 1.30 4.80
CA ASP A 238 -43.32 -0.16 4.74
C ASP A 238 -41.93 -0.74 4.45
N VAL A 239 -41.21 -0.13 3.50
CA VAL A 239 -39.88 -0.58 3.08
C VAL A 239 -38.93 0.61 2.96
N VAL A 240 -37.73 0.47 3.49
CA VAL A 240 -36.58 1.35 3.27
C VAL A 240 -35.57 0.61 2.38
N VAL A 241 -35.35 1.13 1.18
CA VAL A 241 -34.33 0.66 0.24
C VAL A 241 -33.15 1.64 0.32
N GLY A 242 -32.05 1.18 0.89
CA GLY A 242 -30.93 2.02 1.32
C GLY A 242 -29.64 1.92 0.50
N GLY A 243 -28.68 2.78 0.83
CA GLY A 243 -27.33 2.86 0.23
C GLY A 243 -26.31 3.54 1.16
N HIS A 244 -25.25 4.13 0.60
CA HIS A 244 -24.21 4.95 1.28
C HIS A 244 -23.19 4.16 2.10
N SER A 245 -23.67 3.23 2.94
CA SER A 245 -22.82 2.47 3.88
C SER A 245 -22.27 1.16 3.30
N HIS A 246 -22.47 0.91 2.00
CA HIS A 246 -22.00 -0.28 1.27
C HIS A 246 -22.39 -1.61 1.92
N THR A 247 -23.43 -1.62 2.75
CA THR A 247 -23.65 -2.73 3.68
C THR A 247 -24.26 -3.92 2.96
N LYS A 248 -23.65 -5.09 3.11
CA LYS A 248 -24.26 -6.35 2.68
C LYS A 248 -25.31 -6.79 3.70
N ILE A 249 -26.60 -6.63 3.38
CA ILE A 249 -27.72 -7.10 4.21
C ILE A 249 -28.22 -8.42 3.61
N GLU A 250 -27.74 -9.56 4.15
CA GLU A 250 -28.16 -10.89 3.66
C GLU A 250 -29.62 -11.20 4.01
N GLU A 251 -30.09 -10.76 5.18
CA GLU A 251 -31.49 -10.87 5.62
C GLU A 251 -32.00 -9.47 5.96
N ALA A 252 -33.20 -9.13 5.46
CA ALA A 252 -33.83 -7.83 5.68
C ALA A 252 -33.93 -7.50 7.18
N VAL A 253 -33.55 -6.28 7.56
CA VAL A 253 -33.70 -5.83 8.94
C VAL A 253 -35.16 -5.48 9.19
N VAL A 254 -35.81 -6.24 10.07
CA VAL A 254 -37.21 -6.02 10.46
C VAL A 254 -37.27 -5.07 11.65
N VAL A 255 -37.95 -3.95 11.48
CA VAL A 255 -38.20 -2.95 12.54
C VAL A 255 -39.67 -3.01 12.95
N ASP A 256 -39.92 -3.42 14.19
CA ASP A 256 -41.25 -3.68 14.76
C ASP A 256 -41.63 -2.64 15.84
N THR A 257 -41.26 -1.38 15.62
CA THR A 257 -41.51 -0.30 16.60
C THR A 257 -42.97 0.17 16.59
N PHE A 258 -43.64 0.07 15.45
CA PHE A 258 -45.06 0.42 15.25
C PHE A 258 -45.94 -0.84 15.18
N GLU A 259 -47.25 -0.68 14.93
CA GLU A 259 -48.16 -1.82 14.77
C GLU A 259 -47.80 -2.66 13.53
N ASP A 260 -47.45 -1.98 12.44
CA ASP A 260 -47.02 -2.59 11.18
C ASP A 260 -45.48 -2.61 11.09
N PRO A 261 -44.88 -3.70 10.59
CA PRO A 261 -43.42 -3.81 10.47
C PRO A 261 -42.88 -2.98 9.30
N THR A 262 -41.67 -2.45 9.46
CA THR A 262 -40.89 -1.82 8.37
C THR A 262 -39.67 -2.68 8.05
N LEU A 263 -39.39 -2.90 6.77
CA LEU A 263 -38.21 -3.64 6.31
C LEU A 263 -37.10 -2.67 5.85
N VAL A 264 -35.84 -2.96 6.18
CA VAL A 264 -34.68 -2.20 5.68
C VAL A 264 -33.74 -3.14 4.92
N VAL A 265 -33.40 -2.79 3.67
CA VAL A 265 -32.58 -3.59 2.76
C VAL A 265 -31.47 -2.75 2.08
N GLN A 266 -30.34 -3.39 1.80
CA GLN A 266 -29.21 -2.85 1.01
C GLN A 266 -28.54 -4.00 0.24
N ALA A 267 -28.00 -3.71 -0.94
CA ALA A 267 -27.41 -4.68 -1.87
C ALA A 267 -25.88 -4.53 -1.97
N ASN A 268 -25.19 -4.25 -0.85
CA ASN A 268 -23.74 -4.09 -0.78
C ASN A 268 -23.24 -2.95 -1.68
N GLU A 269 -22.39 -3.20 -2.69
CA GLU A 269 -21.73 -2.17 -3.49
C GLU A 269 -21.28 -2.73 -4.86
N TYR A 270 -20.84 -1.84 -5.76
CA TYR A 270 -20.06 -2.10 -6.98
C TYR A 270 -20.72 -3.07 -7.96
N SER A 271 -22.05 -3.10 -7.98
CA SER A 271 -22.82 -4.02 -8.80
C SER A 271 -22.45 -5.50 -8.56
N LYS A 272 -21.98 -5.85 -7.35
CA LYS A 272 -21.69 -7.25 -6.96
C LYS A 272 -22.97 -8.06 -6.78
N TYR A 273 -24.03 -7.41 -6.29
CA TYR A 273 -25.32 -8.03 -6.03
C TYR A 273 -26.47 -7.23 -6.64
N LEU A 274 -27.57 -7.94 -6.95
CA LEU A 274 -28.89 -7.36 -7.15
C LEU A 274 -29.76 -7.78 -5.96
N GLY A 275 -30.33 -6.81 -5.25
CA GLY A 275 -31.31 -7.10 -4.21
C GLY A 275 -32.63 -7.56 -4.84
N ASP A 276 -33.17 -8.66 -4.36
CA ASP A 276 -34.46 -9.22 -4.75
C ASP A 276 -35.33 -9.36 -3.49
N LEU A 277 -36.21 -8.38 -3.25
CA LEU A 277 -37.12 -8.36 -2.10
C LEU A 277 -38.55 -8.65 -2.57
N GLU A 278 -39.13 -9.75 -2.12
CA GLU A 278 -40.53 -10.09 -2.30
C GLU A 278 -41.32 -9.72 -1.04
N VAL A 279 -42.42 -8.99 -1.19
CA VAL A 279 -43.31 -8.60 -0.09
C VAL A 279 -44.77 -8.82 -0.46
N THR A 280 -45.58 -9.20 0.52
CA THR A 280 -47.03 -9.35 0.39
C THR A 280 -47.75 -8.36 1.28
N PHE A 281 -48.56 -7.51 0.66
CA PHE A 281 -49.44 -6.56 1.33
C PHE A 281 -50.87 -7.11 1.40
N ASN A 282 -51.57 -6.90 2.51
CA ASN A 282 -53.01 -7.16 2.56
C ASN A 282 -53.83 -6.00 1.92
N GLU A 283 -55.17 -6.12 1.91
CA GLU A 283 -56.08 -5.08 1.35
C GLU A 283 -55.89 -3.70 2.01
N GLU A 284 -55.52 -3.66 3.29
CA GLU A 284 -55.25 -2.42 4.02
C GLU A 284 -53.87 -1.80 3.69
N GLY A 285 -52.99 -2.52 3.01
CA GLY A 285 -51.62 -2.08 2.68
C GLY A 285 -50.59 -2.44 3.74
N VAL A 286 -50.89 -3.37 4.66
CA VAL A 286 -49.96 -3.82 5.70
C VAL A 286 -49.12 -4.99 5.19
N LEU A 287 -47.81 -4.97 5.47
CA LEU A 287 -46.88 -6.07 5.21
C LEU A 287 -47.22 -7.31 6.05
N THR A 288 -47.41 -8.45 5.37
CA THR A 288 -47.81 -9.72 6.00
C THR A 288 -46.81 -10.84 5.81
N GLU A 289 -46.14 -10.89 4.66
CA GLU A 289 -45.10 -11.87 4.32
C GLU A 289 -43.97 -11.16 3.55
N TRP A 290 -42.74 -11.65 3.70
CA TRP A 290 -41.58 -11.19 2.92
C TRP A 290 -40.52 -12.27 2.81
N ASP A 291 -39.76 -12.20 1.72
CA ASP A 291 -38.55 -12.99 1.47
C ASP A 291 -37.54 -12.10 0.74
N ASN A 292 -36.24 -12.27 1.03
CA ASN A 292 -35.21 -11.46 0.39
C ASN A 292 -33.99 -12.31 0.01
N GLU A 293 -33.41 -12.02 -1.15
CA GLU A 293 -32.17 -12.63 -1.62
C GLU A 293 -31.23 -11.55 -2.18
N LEU A 294 -29.92 -11.73 -1.97
CA LEU A 294 -28.89 -10.98 -2.69
C LEU A 294 -28.33 -11.86 -3.80
N LEU A 295 -28.75 -11.55 -5.03
CA LEU A 295 -28.35 -12.30 -6.22
C LEU A 295 -26.92 -11.94 -6.61
N ASP A 296 -25.99 -12.89 -6.50
CA ASP A 296 -24.59 -12.72 -6.86
C ASP A 296 -24.41 -12.57 -8.38
N LEU A 297 -23.91 -11.41 -8.80
CA LEU A 297 -23.69 -11.03 -10.20
C LEU A 297 -22.26 -11.27 -10.69
N SER A 298 -21.40 -11.87 -9.86
CA SER A 298 -20.02 -12.19 -10.26
C SER A 298 -19.97 -13.19 -11.42
N SER A 299 -18.79 -13.32 -12.05
CA SER A 299 -18.60 -14.24 -13.18
C SER A 299 -18.82 -15.71 -12.84
N ASP A 300 -18.71 -16.06 -11.56
CA ASP A 300 -18.95 -17.41 -11.04
C ASP A 300 -20.39 -17.59 -10.55
N GLY A 301 -21.20 -16.53 -10.61
CA GLY A 301 -22.61 -16.51 -10.25
C GLY A 301 -23.53 -17.21 -11.25
N SER A 302 -24.83 -17.14 -10.99
CA SER A 302 -25.85 -17.90 -11.72
C SER A 302 -26.32 -17.25 -13.02
N PHE A 303 -25.97 -15.98 -13.26
CA PHE A 303 -26.48 -15.20 -14.39
C PHE A 303 -25.44 -15.08 -15.50
N GLU A 304 -25.86 -15.45 -16.71
CA GLU A 304 -25.08 -15.19 -17.91
C GLU A 304 -25.13 -13.71 -18.28
N ALA A 305 -24.10 -13.21 -18.97
CA ALA A 305 -24.08 -11.83 -19.43
C ALA A 305 -25.03 -11.64 -20.63
N ASP A 306 -25.91 -10.63 -20.58
CA ASP A 306 -26.71 -10.25 -21.75
C ASP A 306 -25.82 -9.83 -22.92
N THR A 307 -26.17 -10.29 -24.13
CA THR A 307 -25.33 -10.07 -25.32
C THR A 307 -25.33 -8.61 -25.78
N GLU A 308 -26.46 -7.90 -25.71
CA GLU A 308 -26.53 -6.50 -26.13
C GLU A 308 -25.78 -5.60 -25.15
N ALA A 309 -26.01 -5.79 -23.85
CA ALA A 309 -25.31 -5.07 -22.80
C ALA A 309 -23.81 -5.37 -22.81
N GLN A 310 -23.39 -6.63 -23.04
CA GLN A 310 -21.96 -6.95 -23.14
C GLN A 310 -21.30 -6.22 -24.32
N ASN A 311 -21.97 -6.14 -25.48
CA ASN A 311 -21.43 -5.39 -26.62
C ASN A 311 -21.30 -3.90 -26.31
N LEU A 312 -22.26 -3.31 -25.60
CA LEU A 312 -22.18 -1.92 -25.14
C LEU A 312 -21.01 -1.72 -24.16
N PHE A 313 -20.86 -2.62 -23.19
CA PHE A 313 -19.75 -2.58 -22.24
C PHE A 313 -18.40 -2.64 -22.97
N ASP A 314 -18.23 -3.60 -23.87
CA ASP A 314 -17.01 -3.76 -24.67
C ASP A 314 -16.73 -2.53 -25.56
N GLU A 315 -17.77 -1.84 -26.04
CA GLU A 315 -17.63 -0.59 -26.80
C GLU A 315 -17.16 0.56 -25.91
N LEU A 316 -17.78 0.74 -24.74
CA LEU A 316 -17.46 1.79 -23.78
C LEU A 316 -16.11 1.57 -23.09
N LYS A 317 -15.63 0.33 -23.01
CA LYS A 317 -14.31 0.02 -22.45
C LYS A 317 -13.15 0.43 -23.36
N LYS A 318 -13.33 0.41 -24.69
CA LYS A 318 -12.24 0.69 -25.66
C LYS A 318 -11.51 2.01 -25.43
N PRO A 319 -12.17 3.16 -25.18
CA PRO A 319 -11.45 4.40 -24.91
C PRO A 319 -10.67 4.37 -23.60
N LEU A 320 -11.05 3.53 -22.63
CA LEU A 320 -10.34 3.38 -21.36
C LEU A 320 -9.00 2.67 -21.57
N GLU A 321 -8.92 1.70 -22.48
CA GLU A 321 -7.67 1.03 -22.86
C GLU A 321 -6.62 2.00 -23.42
N GLU A 322 -7.03 3.15 -23.96
CA GLU A 322 -6.10 4.22 -24.37
C GLU A 322 -5.70 5.12 -23.21
N ILE A 323 -6.60 5.37 -22.25
CA ILE A 323 -6.30 6.14 -21.02
C ILE A 323 -5.32 5.35 -20.14
N GLU A 324 -5.47 4.03 -20.05
CA GLU A 324 -4.52 3.15 -19.34
C GLU A 324 -3.09 3.25 -19.87
N LYS A 325 -2.89 3.68 -21.13
CA LYS A 325 -1.55 3.87 -21.72
C LYS A 325 -0.95 5.24 -21.43
N GLU A 326 -1.69 6.15 -20.80
CA GLU A 326 -1.19 7.47 -20.44
C GLU A 326 -0.07 7.33 -19.40
N VAL A 327 1.04 8.02 -19.65
CA VAL A 327 2.18 8.05 -18.73
C VAL A 327 1.86 9.06 -17.62
N VAL A 328 1.79 8.56 -16.39
CA VAL A 328 1.46 9.33 -15.17
C VAL A 328 2.67 9.57 -14.26
N GLY A 329 3.82 8.98 -14.60
CA GLY A 329 5.07 9.19 -13.86
C GLY A 329 6.26 8.56 -14.56
N ASN A 330 7.44 8.65 -13.95
CA ASN A 330 8.63 7.95 -14.41
C ASN A 330 9.48 7.51 -13.23
N SER A 331 9.96 6.26 -13.23
CA SER A 331 10.86 5.72 -12.22
C SER A 331 12.26 5.46 -12.77
N GLU A 332 13.29 5.81 -12.00
CA GLU A 332 14.70 5.41 -12.23
C GLU A 332 15.06 4.09 -11.53
N VAL A 333 14.09 3.48 -10.84
CA VAL A 333 14.29 2.26 -10.05
C VAL A 333 13.13 1.29 -10.23
N TYR A 334 13.39 0.01 -10.01
CA TYR A 334 12.34 -0.99 -9.87
C TYR A 334 11.54 -0.75 -8.58
N LEU A 335 10.21 -0.70 -8.66
CA LEU A 335 9.31 -0.51 -7.52
C LEU A 335 8.70 -1.86 -7.13
N ASN A 336 9.13 -2.41 -6.00
CA ASN A 336 8.82 -3.79 -5.59
C ASN A 336 7.44 -3.90 -4.90
N GLY A 337 6.45 -4.39 -5.63
CA GLY A 337 5.11 -4.74 -5.13
C GLY A 337 4.85 -6.24 -5.04
N LYS A 338 5.88 -7.09 -5.17
CA LYS A 338 5.69 -8.55 -5.17
C LYS A 338 5.11 -8.99 -3.84
N ARG A 339 4.11 -9.87 -3.91
CA ARG A 339 3.43 -10.49 -2.75
C ARG A 339 4.38 -10.96 -1.65
N GLY A 340 5.44 -11.69 -2.01
CA GLY A 340 6.40 -12.25 -1.05
C GLY A 340 7.36 -11.24 -0.42
N SER A 341 7.34 -9.98 -0.88
CA SER A 341 8.12 -8.87 -0.31
C SER A 341 7.19 -7.93 0.48
N VAL A 342 6.14 -7.41 -0.16
CA VAL A 342 5.27 -6.37 0.40
C VAL A 342 4.42 -6.85 1.58
N ARG A 343 4.35 -8.17 1.80
CA ARG A 343 3.60 -8.82 2.89
C ARG A 343 4.47 -9.38 4.00
N THR A 344 5.78 -9.14 3.94
CA THR A 344 6.77 -9.73 4.85
C THR A 344 7.82 -8.73 5.31
N GLY A 345 8.04 -7.64 4.57
CA GLY A 345 8.99 -6.60 4.93
C GLY A 345 8.71 -5.28 4.23
N GLU A 346 9.58 -4.31 4.47
CA GLU A 346 9.57 -3.02 3.78
C GLU A 346 9.73 -3.20 2.27
N THR A 347 9.01 -2.39 1.49
CA THR A 347 9.33 -2.20 0.08
C THR A 347 9.32 -0.73 -0.30
N ASN A 348 10.22 -0.35 -1.21
CA ASN A 348 10.24 0.99 -1.78
C ASN A 348 8.92 1.43 -2.43
N LEU A 349 8.11 0.51 -2.98
CA LEU A 349 6.77 0.83 -3.48
C LEU A 349 5.77 1.08 -2.34
N GLY A 350 5.82 0.29 -1.26
CA GLY A 350 5.00 0.51 -0.07
C GLY A 350 5.29 1.86 0.58
N ASN A 351 6.57 2.22 0.67
CA ASN A 351 7.01 3.54 1.11
C ASN A 351 6.45 4.65 0.22
N LEU A 352 6.57 4.51 -1.10
CA LEU A 352 6.13 5.53 -2.05
C LEU A 352 4.61 5.75 -2.00
N ILE A 353 3.82 4.67 -1.89
CA ILE A 353 2.36 4.74 -1.79
C ILE A 353 1.96 5.42 -0.48
N THR A 354 2.54 5.02 0.65
CA THR A 354 2.22 5.63 1.95
C THR A 354 2.69 7.07 2.05
N ASP A 355 3.78 7.44 1.37
CA ASP A 355 4.19 8.84 1.23
C ASP A 355 3.15 9.66 0.46
N GLY A 356 2.59 9.11 -0.62
CA GLY A 356 1.50 9.76 -1.37
C GLY A 356 0.22 9.91 -0.57
N MET A 357 -0.15 8.88 0.19
CA MET A 357 -1.29 8.93 1.12
C MET A 357 -1.11 10.02 2.18
N LEU A 358 0.07 10.06 2.82
CA LEU A 358 0.38 11.06 3.84
C LEU A 358 0.41 12.47 3.25
N PHE A 359 1.05 12.65 2.09
CA PHE A 359 1.09 13.91 1.35
C PHE A 359 -0.30 14.45 1.08
N LYS A 360 -1.21 13.59 0.58
CA LYS A 360 -2.57 14.02 0.26
C LYS A 360 -3.36 14.33 1.52
N ALA A 361 -3.31 13.47 2.53
CA ALA A 361 -4.03 13.67 3.80
C ALA A 361 -3.62 14.97 4.50
N GLN A 362 -2.34 15.34 4.46
CA GLN A 362 -1.80 16.58 5.05
C GLN A 362 -2.31 17.87 4.40
N GLN A 363 -2.93 17.79 3.22
CA GLN A 363 -3.57 18.95 2.59
C GLN A 363 -4.91 19.30 3.25
N TYR A 364 -5.51 18.35 3.99
CA TYR A 364 -6.87 18.46 4.55
C TYR A 364 -6.91 18.26 6.07
N THR A 365 -5.93 17.55 6.63
CA THR A 365 -5.90 17.11 8.04
C THR A 365 -4.51 17.31 8.64
N ASP A 366 -4.39 17.07 9.95
CA ASP A 366 -3.11 17.07 10.68
C ASP A 366 -2.39 15.69 10.64
N ALA A 367 -2.67 14.86 9.62
CA ALA A 367 -2.08 13.52 9.49
C ALA A 367 -0.54 13.52 9.57
N THR A 368 0.01 12.71 10.47
CA THR A 368 1.47 12.55 10.65
C THR A 368 1.97 11.16 10.27
N ILE A 369 1.08 10.18 10.17
CA ILE A 369 1.38 8.78 9.90
C ILE A 369 0.51 8.32 8.74
N ALA A 370 1.03 7.44 7.88
CA ALA A 370 0.21 6.67 6.95
C ALA A 370 0.47 5.17 7.12
N ILE A 371 -0.60 4.37 7.09
CA ILE A 371 -0.53 2.91 7.16
C ILE A 371 -1.41 2.34 6.04
N THR A 372 -0.88 1.39 5.28
CA THR A 372 -1.66 0.61 4.31
C THR A 372 -1.25 -0.86 4.37
N ASN A 373 -2.19 -1.77 4.14
CA ASN A 373 -1.92 -3.20 4.13
C ASN A 373 -1.28 -3.64 2.80
N GLY A 374 -0.25 -4.48 2.85
CA GLY A 374 0.43 -5.02 1.66
C GLY A 374 -0.47 -5.88 0.77
N GLY A 375 -1.65 -6.26 1.26
CA GLY A 375 -2.73 -6.86 0.49
C GLY A 375 -3.33 -5.93 -0.56
N GLY A 376 -3.31 -4.62 -0.31
CA GLY A 376 -3.73 -3.56 -1.24
C GLY A 376 -2.80 -3.36 -2.43
N ILE A 377 -1.52 -3.72 -2.29
CA ILE A 377 -0.48 -3.56 -3.31
C ILE A 377 -0.31 -4.89 -4.05
N ARG A 378 -0.60 -4.90 -5.35
CA ARG A 378 -0.88 -6.14 -6.09
C ARG A 378 0.20 -6.54 -7.08
N GLU A 379 0.95 -5.58 -7.59
CA GLU A 379 1.98 -5.82 -8.59
C GLU A 379 3.12 -4.81 -8.45
N SER A 380 4.28 -5.15 -9.00
CA SER A 380 5.41 -4.23 -9.10
C SER A 380 5.28 -3.29 -10.30
N ILE A 381 6.05 -2.20 -10.27
CA ILE A 381 6.21 -1.28 -11.41
C ILE A 381 7.67 -1.31 -11.85
N ASP A 382 7.90 -1.56 -13.14
CA ASP A 382 9.25 -1.63 -13.72
C ASP A 382 9.91 -0.24 -13.81
N GLU A 383 11.24 -0.22 -13.95
CA GLU A 383 11.98 1.02 -14.22
C GLU A 383 11.55 1.61 -15.58
N GLY A 384 11.33 2.93 -15.61
CA GLY A 384 10.95 3.67 -16.81
C GLY A 384 9.63 4.45 -16.65
N PRO A 385 8.95 4.78 -17.77
CA PRO A 385 7.66 5.45 -17.73
C PRO A 385 6.62 4.61 -17.00
N ILE A 386 5.91 5.22 -16.05
CA ILE A 386 4.82 4.61 -15.29
C ILE A 386 3.52 4.99 -15.98
N THR A 387 2.74 3.99 -16.40
CA THR A 387 1.43 4.19 -17.02
C THR A 387 0.29 4.11 -16.01
N LEU A 388 -0.85 4.74 -16.32
CA LEU A 388 -2.03 4.62 -15.46
C LEU A 388 -2.50 3.16 -15.33
N GLY A 389 -2.39 2.36 -16.39
CA GLY A 389 -2.71 0.94 -16.36
C GLY A 389 -1.84 0.15 -15.37
N GLU A 390 -0.55 0.50 -15.24
CA GLU A 390 0.32 -0.09 -14.22
C GLU A 390 -0.09 0.32 -12.80
N VAL A 391 -0.48 1.59 -12.60
CA VAL A 391 -1.02 2.05 -11.31
C VAL A 391 -2.29 1.29 -10.95
N LEU A 392 -3.25 1.20 -11.87
CA LEU A 392 -4.51 0.48 -11.66
C LEU A 392 -4.30 -1.04 -11.45
N THR A 393 -3.29 -1.62 -12.10
CA THR A 393 -2.89 -3.02 -11.84
C THR A 393 -2.31 -3.18 -10.43
N THR A 394 -1.55 -2.18 -9.98
CA THR A 394 -0.87 -2.16 -8.67
C THR A 394 -1.86 -1.97 -7.52
N MET A 395 -2.87 -1.11 -7.69
CA MET A 395 -3.88 -0.76 -6.69
C MET A 395 -5.28 -0.79 -7.32
N PRO A 396 -5.85 -2.01 -7.54
CA PRO A 396 -7.04 -2.20 -8.38
C PRO A 396 -8.37 -2.01 -7.65
N PHE A 397 -8.35 -1.68 -6.36
CA PHE A 397 -9.54 -1.71 -5.52
C PHE A 397 -10.30 -0.38 -5.53
N GLY A 398 -9.63 0.73 -5.87
CA GLY A 398 -10.26 2.04 -5.82
C GLY A 398 -10.67 2.43 -4.40
N ASN A 399 -9.86 2.07 -3.38
CA ASN A 399 -10.20 2.41 -2.00
C ASN A 399 -10.09 3.92 -1.80
N ASN A 400 -11.01 4.48 -1.02
CA ASN A 400 -10.90 5.86 -0.59
C ASN A 400 -9.80 6.03 0.46
N LEU A 401 -9.08 7.14 0.37
CA LEU A 401 -8.21 7.66 1.41
C LEU A 401 -9.07 8.23 2.54
N VAL A 402 -8.77 7.80 3.75
CA VAL A 402 -9.40 8.30 4.98
C VAL A 402 -8.34 8.66 6.00
N THR A 403 -8.72 9.38 7.04
CA THR A 403 -7.89 9.55 8.23
C THR A 403 -8.61 9.04 9.46
N LEU A 404 -7.83 8.51 10.41
CA LEU A 404 -8.29 8.00 11.69
C LEU A 404 -7.46 8.62 12.81
N ASP A 405 -8.13 9.24 13.77
CA ASP A 405 -7.49 9.65 15.02
C ASP A 405 -7.32 8.42 15.92
N MET A 406 -6.07 7.98 16.13
CA MET A 406 -5.72 6.78 16.90
C MET A 406 -4.75 7.11 18.03
N THR A 407 -4.90 6.41 19.16
CA THR A 407 -3.89 6.42 20.23
C THR A 407 -2.63 5.67 19.79
N GLY A 408 -1.48 6.00 20.36
CA GLY A 408 -0.24 5.24 20.12
C GLY A 408 -0.40 3.74 20.42
N ALA A 409 -1.19 3.38 21.45
CA ALA A 409 -1.50 2.00 21.78
C ALA A 409 -2.32 1.28 20.67
N GLU A 410 -3.29 1.96 20.06
CA GLU A 410 -4.09 1.40 18.95
C GLU A 410 -3.24 1.24 17.68
N ILE A 411 -2.28 2.14 17.45
CA ILE A 411 -1.31 2.03 16.35
C ILE A 411 -0.41 0.81 16.57
N ILE A 412 0.16 0.64 17.77
CA ILE A 412 0.96 -0.54 18.12
C ILE A 412 0.14 -1.82 17.92
N ALA A 413 -1.12 -1.85 18.39
CA ALA A 413 -2.00 -3.00 18.22
C ALA A 413 -2.28 -3.32 16.74
N SER A 414 -2.42 -2.29 15.91
CA SER A 414 -2.60 -2.44 14.46
C SER A 414 -1.34 -3.02 13.79
N LEU A 415 -0.15 -2.59 14.23
CA LEU A 415 1.12 -3.13 13.74
C LEU A 415 1.34 -4.58 14.21
N GLU A 416 1.04 -4.90 15.47
CA GLU A 416 1.04 -6.29 16.00
C GLU A 416 0.15 -7.21 15.18
N HIS A 417 -1.06 -6.75 14.84
CA HIS A 417 -1.95 -7.50 13.96
C HIS A 417 -1.34 -7.66 12.57
N GLY A 418 -0.70 -6.62 12.02
CA GLY A 418 -0.06 -6.68 10.72
C GLY A 418 1.03 -7.75 10.62
N VAL A 419 1.82 -7.94 11.68
CA VAL A 419 2.89 -8.95 11.73
C VAL A 419 2.45 -10.31 12.29
N SER A 420 1.21 -10.45 12.74
CA SER A 420 0.67 -11.66 13.40
C SER A 420 0.74 -12.96 12.56
N ALA A 421 0.78 -12.84 11.24
CA ALA A 421 0.78 -13.97 10.31
C ALA A 421 1.78 -13.79 9.16
N VAL A 422 2.89 -13.10 9.43
CA VAL A 422 3.92 -12.74 8.45
C VAL A 422 4.45 -13.97 7.68
N GLU A 423 4.57 -15.12 8.34
CA GLU A 423 5.06 -16.37 7.76
C GLU A 423 4.10 -16.98 6.71
N SER A 424 2.86 -16.52 6.68
CA SER A 424 1.83 -16.96 5.73
C SER A 424 1.58 -15.95 4.60
N GLU A 425 2.35 -14.87 4.52
CA GLU A 425 2.24 -13.81 3.50
C GLU A 425 0.79 -13.30 3.32
N GLN A 426 0.10 -13.09 4.46
CA GLN A 426 -1.26 -12.54 4.48
C GLN A 426 -1.26 -11.05 4.10
N GLY A 427 -2.38 -10.56 3.56
CA GLY A 427 -2.49 -9.18 3.09
C GLY A 427 -2.27 -8.12 4.18
N ARG A 428 -2.52 -8.49 5.44
CA ARG A 428 -2.51 -7.58 6.60
C ARG A 428 -1.17 -6.93 6.96
N PHE A 429 -0.04 -7.28 6.35
CA PHE A 429 1.25 -6.68 6.72
C PHE A 429 1.25 -5.16 6.44
N ALA A 430 1.71 -4.35 7.39
CA ALA A 430 1.59 -2.89 7.32
C ALA A 430 2.80 -2.23 6.64
N GLN A 431 2.59 -1.60 5.47
CA GLN A 431 3.51 -0.62 4.90
C GLN A 431 3.22 0.76 5.50
N VAL A 432 4.26 1.59 5.70
CA VAL A 432 4.14 2.80 6.55
C VAL A 432 4.89 4.03 6.03
N SER A 433 4.36 5.20 6.37
CA SER A 433 5.05 6.50 6.32
C SER A 433 4.83 7.27 7.61
N GLY A 434 5.75 8.17 7.97
CA GLY A 434 5.67 8.96 9.20
C GLY A 434 6.02 8.21 10.49
N LEU A 435 6.27 6.90 10.42
CA LEU A 435 6.82 6.09 11.51
C LEU A 435 7.80 5.04 11.00
N GLN A 436 8.57 4.47 11.93
CA GLN A 436 9.36 3.25 11.77
C GLN A 436 8.90 2.24 12.82
N TYR A 437 8.98 0.96 12.51
CA TYR A 437 8.75 -0.08 13.51
C TYR A 437 9.61 -1.31 13.24
N SER A 438 9.70 -2.14 14.26
CA SER A 438 10.33 -3.44 14.14
C SER A 438 9.54 -4.55 14.78
N PHE A 439 9.89 -5.76 14.36
CA PHE A 439 9.25 -6.95 14.87
C PHE A 439 10.15 -8.16 14.88
N ASP A 440 9.93 -9.08 15.82
CA ASP A 440 10.50 -10.43 15.81
C ASP A 440 9.40 -11.45 15.52
N LYS A 441 9.45 -12.09 14.34
CA LYS A 441 8.45 -13.10 13.96
C LYS A 441 8.51 -14.37 14.83
N ASP A 442 9.62 -14.63 15.50
CA ASP A 442 9.80 -15.81 16.35
C ASP A 442 9.16 -15.61 17.74
N LEU A 443 8.75 -14.38 18.08
CA LEU A 443 7.92 -14.09 19.25
C LEU A 443 6.44 -14.49 19.04
N PRO A 444 5.70 -14.77 20.13
CA PRO A 444 4.27 -15.03 20.06
C PRO A 444 3.51 -13.88 19.38
N SER A 445 2.54 -14.20 18.53
CA SER A 445 1.64 -13.19 17.94
C SER A 445 1.02 -12.31 19.02
N GLY A 446 1.07 -10.99 18.85
CA GLY A 446 0.64 -9.99 19.84
C GLY A 446 1.76 -9.54 20.79
N GLU A 447 2.96 -10.11 20.66
CA GLU A 447 4.19 -9.70 21.35
C GLU A 447 5.34 -9.57 20.34
N ARG A 448 5.05 -9.35 19.06
CA ARG A 448 6.06 -9.35 17.98
C ARG A 448 6.69 -8.00 17.78
N ILE A 449 5.98 -6.89 18.03
CA ILE A 449 6.50 -5.54 17.85
C ILE A 449 7.51 -5.24 18.96
N LEU A 450 8.72 -4.83 18.57
CA LEU A 450 9.79 -4.52 19.54
C LEU A 450 9.86 -3.03 19.84
N ASP A 451 9.78 -2.20 18.80
CA ASP A 451 9.70 -0.74 18.89
C ASP A 451 8.81 -0.15 17.80
N VAL A 452 8.30 1.05 18.10
CA VAL A 452 7.58 1.91 17.16
C VAL A 452 8.04 3.34 17.41
N ASN A 453 8.57 3.98 16.38
CA ASN A 453 9.19 5.28 16.41
C ASN A 453 8.47 6.22 15.44
N VAL A 454 7.92 7.33 15.93
CA VAL A 454 7.18 8.31 15.11
C VAL A 454 8.11 9.44 14.68
N LYS A 455 7.97 9.90 13.45
CA LYS A 455 8.76 11.02 12.91
C LYS A 455 8.27 12.35 13.50
N THR A 456 9.18 13.09 14.11
CA THR A 456 8.95 14.43 14.67
C THR A 456 9.89 15.47 14.03
N GLU A 457 9.77 16.74 14.44
CA GLU A 457 10.71 17.79 14.04
C GLU A 457 12.16 17.52 14.51
N ASN A 458 12.35 16.73 15.57
CA ASN A 458 13.67 16.40 16.13
C ASN A 458 14.26 15.10 15.57
N GLY A 459 13.57 14.43 14.66
CA GLY A 459 13.90 13.07 14.21
C GLY A 459 12.86 12.05 14.68
N TYR A 460 13.23 10.77 14.69
CA TYR A 460 12.37 9.71 15.19
C TYR A 460 12.43 9.64 16.73
N GLU A 461 11.26 9.56 17.35
CA GLU A 461 11.08 9.44 18.80
C GLU A 461 10.09 8.29 19.09
N ASP A 462 10.24 7.62 20.25
CA ASP A 462 9.32 6.56 20.69
C ASP A 462 7.86 7.00 20.61
N ILE A 463 6.98 6.12 20.14
CA ILE A 463 5.55 6.37 20.18
C ILE A 463 5.08 6.47 21.63
N ASP A 464 4.31 7.50 21.96
CA ASP A 464 3.65 7.62 23.25
C ASP A 464 2.33 6.83 23.19
N PRO A 465 2.17 5.73 23.95
CA PRO A 465 0.95 4.92 23.88
C PRO A 465 -0.33 5.67 24.23
N GLU A 466 -0.24 6.77 24.98
CA GLU A 466 -1.39 7.58 25.40
C GLU A 466 -1.65 8.79 24.48
N ALA A 467 -0.71 9.15 23.62
CA ALA A 467 -0.86 10.27 22.69
C ALA A 467 -1.78 9.91 21.51
N MET A 468 -2.47 10.91 20.98
CA MET A 468 -3.30 10.80 19.77
C MET A 468 -2.48 11.18 18.54
N TYR A 469 -2.68 10.43 17.46
CA TYR A 469 -2.07 10.64 16.16
C TYR A 469 -3.14 10.50 15.08
N THR A 470 -3.10 11.39 14.08
CA THR A 470 -3.96 11.28 12.90
C THR A 470 -3.26 10.41 11.85
N VAL A 471 -3.88 9.28 11.51
CA VAL A 471 -3.34 8.22 10.65
C VAL A 471 -4.09 8.22 9.32
N ALA A 472 -3.40 8.50 8.22
CA ALA A 472 -3.91 8.32 6.87
C ALA A 472 -3.92 6.82 6.49
N THR A 473 -5.04 6.32 5.98
CA THR A 473 -5.16 4.92 5.60
C THR A 473 -6.19 4.73 4.48
N ASN A 474 -6.41 3.48 4.04
CA ASN A 474 -7.46 3.15 3.11
C ASN A 474 -8.75 2.76 3.86
N ALA A 475 -9.91 3.11 3.30
CA ALA A 475 -11.22 2.86 3.91
C ALA A 475 -11.43 1.38 4.30
N TYR A 476 -10.88 0.44 3.52
CA TYR A 476 -11.00 -0.98 3.79
C TYR A 476 -10.43 -1.38 5.17
N ILE A 477 -9.17 -1.03 5.48
CA ILE A 477 -8.61 -1.36 6.81
C ILE A 477 -9.06 -0.40 7.91
N ALA A 478 -9.43 0.84 7.57
CA ALA A 478 -10.03 1.78 8.51
C ALA A 478 -11.30 1.21 9.17
N GLN A 479 -12.09 0.48 8.40
CA GLN A 479 -13.34 -0.14 8.85
C GLN A 479 -13.15 -1.55 9.44
N GLY A 480 -11.89 -1.96 9.72
CA GLY A 480 -11.56 -3.27 10.29
C GLY A 480 -11.32 -4.38 9.27
N GLY A 481 -11.24 -4.05 7.97
CA GLY A 481 -10.81 -4.96 6.92
C GLY A 481 -9.45 -5.59 7.22
N ASP A 482 -9.18 -6.78 6.68
CA ASP A 482 -8.00 -7.61 7.00
C ASP A 482 -7.81 -7.93 8.51
N GLY A 483 -8.79 -7.62 9.37
CA GLY A 483 -8.77 -7.84 10.82
C GLY A 483 -8.14 -6.70 11.63
N TYR A 484 -8.05 -5.50 11.07
CA TYR A 484 -7.57 -4.30 11.76
C TYR A 484 -8.61 -3.77 12.77
N ASP A 485 -8.95 -4.61 13.76
CA ASP A 485 -10.05 -4.36 14.71
C ASP A 485 -9.88 -3.02 15.45
N ALA A 486 -8.66 -2.64 15.84
CA ALA A 486 -8.39 -1.36 16.50
C ALA A 486 -8.72 -0.14 15.62
N MET A 487 -8.52 -0.24 14.31
CA MET A 487 -8.93 0.81 13.37
C MET A 487 -10.46 0.84 13.22
N GLY A 488 -11.08 -0.34 13.08
CA GLY A 488 -12.54 -0.47 12.98
C GLY A 488 -13.27 0.06 14.23
N GLU A 489 -12.73 -0.19 15.42
CA GLU A 489 -13.24 0.36 16.69
C GLU A 489 -13.09 1.89 16.73
N ALA A 490 -11.94 2.43 16.29
CA ALA A 490 -11.75 3.87 16.19
C ALA A 490 -12.73 4.53 15.21
N ALA A 491 -12.98 3.91 14.06
CA ALA A 491 -13.98 4.36 13.10
C ALA A 491 -15.40 4.33 13.71
N ALA A 492 -15.76 3.23 14.39
CA ALA A 492 -17.06 3.09 15.05
C ALA A 492 -17.28 4.10 16.19
N ASP A 493 -16.21 4.55 16.84
CA ASP A 493 -16.21 5.64 17.83
C ASP A 493 -16.36 7.04 17.21
N GLY A 494 -16.45 7.14 15.87
CA GLY A 494 -16.59 8.41 15.15
C GLY A 494 -15.28 9.18 15.02
N ARG A 495 -14.13 8.50 15.08
CA ARG A 495 -12.79 9.10 14.92
C ARG A 495 -12.24 9.00 13.49
N MET A 496 -13.09 8.66 12.53
CA MET A 496 -12.74 8.58 11.12
C MET A 496 -13.23 9.81 10.36
N GLU A 497 -12.38 10.36 9.50
CA GLU A 497 -12.72 11.38 8.53
C GLU A 497 -12.47 10.83 7.12
N GLU A 498 -13.54 10.74 6.33
CA GLU A 498 -13.50 10.32 4.93
C GLU A 498 -13.00 11.49 4.07
N LEU A 499 -11.93 11.29 3.30
CA LEU A 499 -11.40 12.31 2.39
C LEU A 499 -11.89 12.15 0.95
N PHE A 500 -12.54 11.03 0.63
CA PHE A 500 -13.15 10.73 -0.67
C PHE A 500 -12.20 10.78 -1.88
N PHE A 501 -10.88 10.69 -1.64
CA PHE A 501 -9.90 10.58 -2.71
C PHE A 501 -9.60 9.12 -3.00
N VAL A 502 -9.76 8.70 -4.25
CA VAL A 502 -9.49 7.33 -4.67
C VAL A 502 -7.98 7.07 -4.69
N ASP A 503 -7.53 5.95 -4.15
CA ASP A 503 -6.12 5.56 -3.96
C ASP A 503 -5.23 5.77 -5.20
N PHE A 504 -5.68 5.35 -6.39
CA PHE A 504 -4.90 5.54 -7.62
C PHE A 504 -4.76 7.01 -8.01
N GLU A 505 -5.77 7.84 -7.76
CA GLU A 505 -5.72 9.28 -8.05
C GLU A 505 -4.72 9.95 -7.11
N VAL A 506 -4.78 9.63 -5.81
CA VAL A 506 -3.81 10.06 -4.79
C VAL A 506 -2.39 9.72 -5.20
N PHE A 507 -2.16 8.48 -5.63
CA PHE A 507 -0.84 8.04 -6.04
C PHE A 507 -0.37 8.74 -7.32
N THR A 508 -1.24 8.89 -8.33
CA THR A 508 -0.88 9.61 -9.57
C THR A 508 -0.60 11.09 -9.35
N GLU A 509 -1.34 11.76 -8.48
CA GLU A 509 -1.07 13.15 -8.07
C GLU A 509 0.31 13.24 -7.40
N TYR A 510 0.62 12.30 -6.51
CA TYR A 510 1.92 12.27 -5.86
C TYR A 510 3.07 12.01 -6.82
N LEU A 511 2.88 11.13 -7.83
CA LEU A 511 3.86 10.91 -8.90
C LEU A 511 4.13 12.19 -9.71
N ASP A 512 3.10 13.00 -9.99
CA ASP A 512 3.25 14.30 -10.68
C ASP A 512 4.02 15.29 -9.79
N GLU A 513 3.71 15.35 -8.49
CA GLU A 513 4.38 16.26 -7.54
C GLU A 513 5.88 15.96 -7.39
N ILE A 514 6.26 14.68 -7.25
CA ILE A 514 7.68 14.30 -7.04
C ILE A 514 8.46 14.17 -8.36
N GLY A 515 7.77 14.09 -9.49
CA GLY A 515 8.35 13.91 -10.81
C GLY A 515 9.03 12.55 -11.01
N THR A 516 10.36 12.52 -10.99
CA THR A 516 11.11 11.27 -11.25
C THR A 516 11.35 10.49 -9.97
N VAL A 517 10.75 9.31 -9.88
CA VAL A 517 10.82 8.43 -8.72
C VAL A 517 12.23 7.82 -8.57
N LYS A 518 12.77 7.92 -7.36
CA LYS A 518 14.07 7.33 -6.94
C LYS A 518 13.94 6.61 -5.60
N ALA A 519 12.75 6.06 -5.32
CA ALA A 519 12.38 5.47 -4.04
C ALA A 519 13.30 4.29 -3.68
N LYS A 520 13.68 4.22 -2.42
CA LYS A 520 14.54 3.17 -1.85
C LYS A 520 13.96 2.69 -0.54
N ASP A 521 14.47 1.57 -0.05
CA ASP A 521 14.20 1.13 1.32
C ASP A 521 14.93 2.09 2.28
N GLU A 522 14.22 2.56 3.31
CA GLU A 522 14.69 3.57 4.27
C GLU A 522 14.81 3.00 5.68
N ALA A 523 14.63 1.68 5.84
CA ALA A 523 14.52 1.01 7.13
C ALA A 523 13.33 1.54 7.94
N ARG A 524 12.17 1.72 7.28
CA ARG A 524 10.90 1.98 7.96
C ARG A 524 10.38 0.74 8.68
N ILE A 525 10.70 -0.45 8.16
CA ILE A 525 10.24 -1.71 8.74
C ILE A 525 11.43 -2.66 8.82
N VAL A 526 11.73 -3.12 10.02
CA VAL A 526 12.90 -3.97 10.26
C VAL A 526 12.47 -5.22 11.02
N GLU A 527 12.64 -6.38 10.38
CA GLU A 527 12.51 -7.67 11.07
C GLU A 527 13.79 -7.92 11.88
N ALA A 528 13.63 -8.18 13.18
CA ALA A 528 14.71 -8.59 14.05
C ALA A 528 15.14 -10.03 13.70
N ASP A 529 16.36 -10.16 13.21
CA ASP A 529 17.04 -11.44 13.07
C ASP A 529 18.54 -11.23 13.31
N ALA A 530 19.27 -12.31 13.57
CA ALA A 530 20.71 -12.32 13.42
C ALA A 530 21.09 -13.29 12.31
N GLU A 531 21.13 -12.77 11.08
CA GLU A 531 21.52 -13.52 9.89
C GLU A 531 23.05 -13.56 9.75
N ARG A 532 23.57 -14.70 9.33
CA ARG A 532 25.00 -14.86 9.07
C ARG A 532 25.27 -14.93 7.58
N ILE A 533 26.19 -14.07 7.13
CA ILE A 533 26.70 -14.05 5.77
C ILE A 533 28.12 -14.65 5.81
N GLU A 534 28.23 -15.92 5.43
CA GLU A 534 29.50 -16.65 5.48
C GLU A 534 29.78 -17.49 4.24
N GLY A 535 31.06 -17.65 3.94
CA GLY A 535 31.57 -18.73 3.09
C GLY A 535 32.70 -19.48 3.81
N GLU A 536 33.17 -20.58 3.22
CA GLU A 536 34.28 -21.36 3.79
C GLU A 536 35.59 -20.56 3.87
N THR A 537 35.70 -19.51 3.04
CA THR A 537 36.84 -18.60 2.99
C THR A 537 36.37 -17.16 2.84
N ARG A 538 37.22 -16.20 3.20
CA ARG A 538 36.97 -14.75 2.97
C ARG A 538 36.62 -14.40 1.52
N TYR A 539 37.13 -15.16 0.56
CA TYR A 539 36.84 -14.96 -0.86
C TYR A 539 35.38 -15.34 -1.15
N GLU A 540 34.93 -16.47 -0.60
CA GLU A 540 33.55 -16.91 -0.70
C GLU A 540 32.61 -16.00 0.09
N THR A 541 32.99 -15.56 1.30
CA THR A 541 32.22 -14.57 2.07
C THR A 541 31.99 -13.29 1.26
N SER A 542 33.03 -12.77 0.58
CA SER A 542 32.87 -11.58 -0.28
C SER A 542 31.90 -11.80 -1.44
N VAL A 543 31.81 -13.02 -1.97
CA VAL A 543 30.84 -13.40 -3.00
C VAL A 543 29.43 -13.53 -2.40
N LYS A 544 29.28 -14.06 -1.19
CA LYS A 544 27.99 -14.16 -0.49
C LYS A 544 27.40 -12.78 -0.17
N ILE A 545 28.25 -11.85 0.28
CA ILE A 545 27.88 -10.44 0.47
C ILE A 545 27.42 -9.82 -0.86
N SER A 546 28.13 -10.10 -1.96
CA SER A 546 27.73 -9.65 -3.30
C SER A 546 26.37 -10.21 -3.73
N GLN A 547 26.11 -11.49 -3.47
CA GLN A 547 24.85 -12.15 -3.81
C GLN A 547 23.64 -11.60 -3.04
N GLN A 548 23.85 -11.14 -1.81
CA GLN A 548 22.80 -10.55 -1.00
C GLN A 548 22.49 -9.09 -1.38
N GLY A 549 23.50 -8.33 -1.79
CA GLY A 549 23.33 -6.90 -2.10
C GLY A 549 23.03 -6.55 -3.56
N TRP A 550 23.32 -7.47 -4.50
CA TRP A 550 23.30 -7.17 -5.92
C TRP A 550 22.77 -8.34 -6.76
N GLU A 551 21.63 -8.15 -7.42
CA GLU A 551 21.18 -9.07 -8.47
C GLU A 551 22.06 -8.93 -9.72
N SER A 552 22.39 -7.69 -10.09
CA SER A 552 23.34 -7.34 -11.16
C SER A 552 24.19 -6.12 -10.73
N ALA A 553 25.34 -5.93 -11.39
CA ALA A 553 26.18 -4.74 -11.21
C ALA A 553 27.02 -4.51 -12.47
N ASP A 554 27.02 -3.29 -13.02
CA ASP A 554 27.84 -2.95 -14.19
C ASP A 554 29.34 -2.90 -13.84
N THR A 555 29.67 -2.50 -12.61
CA THR A 555 31.04 -2.38 -12.10
C THR A 555 31.27 -3.30 -10.90
N VAL A 556 32.47 -3.86 -10.78
CA VAL A 556 32.95 -4.56 -9.58
C VAL A 556 34.26 -3.95 -9.09
N VAL A 557 34.40 -3.76 -7.78
CA VAL A 557 35.67 -3.36 -7.17
C VAL A 557 36.42 -4.61 -6.71
N LEU A 558 37.65 -4.79 -7.18
CA LEU A 558 38.46 -5.97 -6.87
C LEU A 558 39.64 -5.61 -5.97
N ALA A 559 39.74 -6.29 -4.82
CA ALA A 559 40.79 -6.09 -3.84
C ALA A 559 41.50 -7.40 -3.45
N ARG A 560 42.71 -7.27 -2.89
CA ARG A 560 43.48 -8.41 -2.36
C ARG A 560 42.90 -8.87 -1.02
N GLY A 561 42.60 -10.16 -0.86
CA GLY A 561 41.92 -10.68 0.34
C GLY A 561 42.81 -10.97 1.55
N ASP A 562 44.11 -11.24 1.38
CA ASP A 562 45.05 -11.60 2.45
C ASP A 562 45.82 -10.39 3.03
N SER A 563 45.86 -9.27 2.30
CA SER A 563 46.43 -8.00 2.75
C SER A 563 45.78 -6.85 1.98
N PHE A 564 45.08 -5.96 2.68
CA PHE A 564 44.18 -4.98 2.07
C PHE A 564 44.41 -3.51 2.50
N PRO A 565 45.64 -3.04 2.79
CA PRO A 565 45.85 -1.62 3.15
C PRO A 565 45.49 -0.65 2.01
N ASP A 566 45.54 -1.13 0.76
CA ASP A 566 45.18 -0.36 -0.44
C ASP A 566 43.66 -0.27 -0.67
N ALA A 567 42.87 -1.10 0.00
CA ALA A 567 41.42 -1.18 -0.21
C ALA A 567 40.59 -0.49 0.90
N LEU A 568 41.23 -0.01 1.97
CA LEU A 568 40.56 0.61 3.12
C LEU A 568 39.72 1.84 2.75
N ALA A 569 40.13 2.57 1.72
CA ALA A 569 39.42 3.73 1.21
C ALA A 569 38.41 3.39 0.09
N GLY A 570 38.23 2.11 -0.21
CA GLY A 570 37.48 1.64 -1.38
C GLY A 570 35.96 1.73 -1.26
N ALA A 571 35.42 1.68 -0.04
CA ALA A 571 33.96 1.58 0.16
C ALA A 571 33.17 2.78 -0.41
N PRO A 572 33.57 4.04 -0.22
CA PRO A 572 32.86 5.17 -0.85
C PRO A 572 32.87 5.13 -2.37
N LEU A 573 33.97 4.66 -2.97
CA LEU A 573 34.08 4.52 -4.42
C LEU A 573 33.18 3.38 -4.91
N ALA A 574 33.21 2.22 -4.24
CA ALA A 574 32.37 1.08 -4.57
C ALA A 574 30.87 1.45 -4.49
N TYR A 575 30.48 2.12 -3.42
CA TYR A 575 29.11 2.60 -3.20
C TYR A 575 28.66 3.60 -4.28
N LYS A 576 29.51 4.55 -4.67
CA LYS A 576 29.22 5.49 -5.77
C LYS A 576 28.86 4.78 -7.08
N TYR A 577 29.43 3.59 -7.32
CA TYR A 577 29.19 2.79 -8.50
C TYR A 577 28.11 1.73 -8.33
N ASP A 578 27.43 1.70 -7.18
CA ASP A 578 26.59 0.58 -6.74
C ASP A 578 27.26 -0.78 -7.01
N ALA A 579 28.52 -0.91 -6.61
CA ALA A 579 29.38 -2.03 -6.94
C ALA A 579 29.80 -2.83 -5.69
N PRO A 580 29.77 -4.18 -5.73
CA PRO A 580 30.34 -4.98 -4.65
C PRO A 580 31.87 -4.91 -4.64
N ILE A 581 32.46 -5.08 -3.45
CA ILE A 581 33.90 -5.34 -3.30
C ILE A 581 34.13 -6.86 -3.24
N LEU A 582 34.73 -7.42 -4.29
CA LEU A 582 35.15 -8.81 -4.33
C LEU A 582 36.63 -8.97 -3.95
N LEU A 583 36.96 -10.11 -3.35
CA LEU A 583 38.32 -10.42 -2.93
C LEU A 583 38.98 -11.43 -3.87
N THR A 584 40.28 -11.29 -4.08
CA THR A 584 41.11 -12.22 -4.86
C THR A 584 42.50 -12.44 -4.25
N GLU A 585 43.18 -13.50 -4.65
CA GLU A 585 44.60 -13.66 -4.36
C GLU A 585 45.44 -12.66 -5.17
N SER A 586 46.64 -12.34 -4.67
CA SER A 586 47.55 -11.40 -5.35
C SER A 586 47.99 -11.86 -6.74
N GLY A 587 48.25 -13.17 -6.89
CA GLY A 587 48.87 -13.74 -8.09
C GLY A 587 47.90 -14.31 -9.12
N SER A 588 46.62 -14.47 -8.77
CA SER A 588 45.63 -15.15 -9.61
C SER A 588 44.23 -14.62 -9.30
N LEU A 589 43.40 -14.48 -10.34
CA LEU A 589 41.98 -14.20 -10.18
C LEU A 589 41.29 -15.40 -9.50
N ASN A 590 40.74 -15.17 -8.31
CA ASN A 590 40.01 -16.20 -7.58
C ASN A 590 38.85 -16.71 -8.43
N LYS A 591 38.64 -18.04 -8.42
CA LYS A 591 37.62 -18.68 -9.24
C LYS A 591 36.20 -18.18 -8.88
N MET A 592 35.90 -18.03 -7.60
CA MET A 592 34.58 -17.59 -7.12
C MET A 592 34.33 -16.12 -7.51
N ALA A 593 35.32 -15.24 -7.33
CA ALA A 593 35.21 -13.85 -7.77
C ALA A 593 34.96 -13.75 -9.29
N LYS A 594 35.63 -14.58 -10.09
CA LYS A 594 35.40 -14.67 -11.54
C LYS A 594 33.97 -15.09 -11.89
N GLU A 595 33.44 -16.10 -11.22
CA GLU A 595 32.07 -16.59 -11.45
C GLU A 595 31.03 -15.55 -11.03
N GLU A 596 31.28 -14.85 -9.93
CA GLU A 596 30.39 -13.79 -9.43
C GLU A 596 30.37 -12.56 -10.33
N ILE A 597 31.52 -12.11 -10.83
CA ILE A 597 31.60 -11.06 -11.87
C ILE A 597 30.74 -11.41 -13.08
N ALA A 598 30.76 -12.68 -13.50
CA ALA A 598 29.94 -13.14 -14.62
C ALA A 598 28.44 -13.20 -14.27
N ARG A 599 28.08 -13.60 -13.04
CA ARG A 599 26.68 -13.60 -12.56
C ARG A 599 26.09 -12.19 -12.54
N LEU A 600 26.87 -11.23 -12.06
CA LEU A 600 26.48 -9.82 -11.99
C LEU A 600 26.33 -9.17 -13.37
N GLY A 601 26.90 -9.77 -14.42
CA GLY A 601 26.94 -9.16 -15.74
C GLY A 601 27.90 -7.98 -15.85
N ALA A 602 28.89 -7.89 -14.95
CA ALA A 602 29.78 -6.74 -14.85
C ALA A 602 30.64 -6.55 -16.09
N LYS A 603 30.68 -5.32 -16.58
CA LYS A 603 31.45 -4.88 -17.74
C LYS A 603 32.77 -4.26 -17.34
N ASP A 604 32.80 -3.62 -16.17
CA ASP A 604 33.93 -2.89 -15.63
C ASP A 604 34.45 -3.51 -14.34
N VAL A 605 35.78 -3.58 -14.18
CA VAL A 605 36.42 -3.94 -12.92
C VAL A 605 37.45 -2.89 -12.51
N ILE A 606 37.30 -2.35 -11.30
CA ILE A 606 38.25 -1.43 -10.68
C ILE A 606 39.14 -2.20 -9.71
N ILE A 607 40.42 -2.37 -10.05
CA ILE A 607 41.40 -3.00 -9.17
C ILE A 607 41.95 -1.94 -8.20
N LEU A 608 41.85 -2.21 -6.89
CA LEU A 608 42.48 -1.39 -5.86
C LEU A 608 43.87 -1.92 -5.49
N GLY A 609 44.86 -1.04 -5.56
CA GLY A 609 46.24 -1.29 -5.17
C GLY A 609 47.18 -1.62 -6.33
N GLY A 610 48.47 -1.57 -6.01
CA GLY A 610 49.56 -1.79 -6.96
C GLY A 610 49.66 -3.23 -7.45
N THR A 611 50.63 -3.49 -8.34
CA THR A 611 50.86 -4.84 -8.89
C THR A 611 51.37 -5.86 -7.87
N SER A 612 51.88 -5.40 -6.72
CA SER A 612 52.20 -6.24 -5.57
C SER A 612 50.97 -6.60 -4.73
N ALA A 613 49.90 -5.81 -4.80
CA ALA A 613 48.61 -6.14 -4.20
C ALA A 613 47.87 -7.11 -5.12
N VAL A 614 47.50 -6.67 -6.32
CA VAL A 614 46.83 -7.50 -7.33
C VAL A 614 47.65 -7.46 -8.61
N SER A 615 48.25 -8.58 -8.99
CA SER A 615 49.23 -8.64 -10.09
C SER A 615 48.62 -8.29 -11.46
N ASN A 616 49.49 -7.95 -12.41
CA ASN A 616 49.07 -7.77 -13.80
C ASN A 616 48.51 -9.06 -14.42
N TYR A 617 48.86 -10.23 -13.88
CA TYR A 617 48.28 -11.49 -14.34
C TYR A 617 46.77 -11.54 -14.07
N VAL A 618 46.32 -11.11 -12.87
CA VAL A 618 44.89 -10.97 -12.55
C VAL A 618 44.20 -10.00 -13.52
N LYS A 619 44.83 -8.84 -13.78
CA LYS A 619 44.33 -7.88 -14.76
C LYS A 619 44.15 -8.52 -16.15
N PHE A 620 45.16 -9.24 -16.65
CA PHE A 620 45.06 -9.94 -17.94
C PHE A 620 44.01 -11.06 -17.94
N GLN A 621 43.79 -11.73 -16.81
CA GLN A 621 42.72 -12.71 -16.68
C GLN A 621 41.33 -12.07 -16.81
N LEU A 622 41.12 -10.87 -16.27
CA LEU A 622 39.88 -10.10 -16.40
C LEU A 622 39.68 -9.57 -17.82
N GLU A 623 40.71 -8.92 -18.40
CA GLU A 623 40.66 -8.43 -19.80
C GLU A 623 40.40 -9.58 -20.79
N GLY A 624 40.93 -10.77 -20.51
CA GLY A 624 40.66 -11.98 -21.30
C GLY A 624 39.21 -12.48 -21.23
N LEU A 625 38.40 -11.98 -20.30
CA LEU A 625 36.95 -12.21 -20.22
C LEU A 625 36.14 -11.14 -20.96
N GLY A 626 36.80 -10.14 -21.56
CA GLY A 626 36.15 -9.01 -22.21
C GLY A 626 35.72 -7.91 -21.25
N ILE A 627 36.29 -7.88 -20.05
CA ILE A 627 36.01 -6.87 -19.02
C ILE A 627 36.98 -5.70 -19.19
N ASP A 628 36.45 -4.48 -19.05
CA ASP A 628 37.25 -3.26 -19.02
C ASP A 628 37.86 -3.07 -17.61
N VAL A 629 39.19 -2.96 -17.53
CA VAL A 629 39.91 -2.99 -16.24
C VAL A 629 40.64 -1.69 -15.94
N GLU A 630 40.10 -0.93 -14.99
CA GLU A 630 40.75 0.22 -14.36
C GLU A 630 41.60 -0.25 -13.17
N ARG A 631 42.74 0.41 -12.93
CA ARG A 631 43.53 0.19 -11.72
C ARG A 631 43.77 1.52 -11.03
N ILE A 632 43.42 1.59 -9.75
CA ILE A 632 43.70 2.73 -8.88
C ILE A 632 44.76 2.30 -7.87
N ALA A 633 45.94 2.90 -7.96
CA ALA A 633 47.08 2.57 -7.13
C ALA A 633 47.97 3.79 -6.92
N GLY A 634 48.70 3.82 -5.80
CA GLY A 634 49.80 4.72 -5.56
C GLY A 634 51.09 3.98 -5.19
N ASP A 635 52.15 4.74 -4.87
CA ASP A 635 53.42 4.16 -4.42
C ASP A 635 53.30 3.45 -3.06
N ASN A 636 52.30 3.85 -2.27
CA ASN A 636 51.92 3.24 -1.00
C ASN A 636 50.41 3.45 -0.74
N ARG A 637 49.92 2.95 0.40
CA ARG A 637 48.51 3.02 0.81
C ARG A 637 47.94 4.43 0.92
N PHE A 638 48.77 5.42 1.29
CA PHE A 638 48.34 6.81 1.42
C PHE A 638 48.11 7.43 0.04
N ASP A 639 49.02 7.16 -0.90
CA ASP A 639 48.86 7.55 -2.31
C ASP A 639 47.68 6.82 -2.96
N THR A 640 47.48 5.53 -2.67
CA THR A 640 46.31 4.78 -3.16
C THR A 640 45.01 5.41 -2.64
N ALA A 641 44.90 5.71 -1.35
CA ALA A 641 43.72 6.36 -0.76
C ALA A 641 43.45 7.75 -1.38
N ALA A 642 44.49 8.56 -1.58
CA ALA A 642 44.37 9.86 -2.26
C ALA A 642 43.90 9.71 -3.72
N ASN A 643 44.36 8.69 -4.44
CA ASN A 643 43.93 8.41 -5.81
C ASN A 643 42.49 7.89 -5.87
N ILE A 644 42.05 7.10 -4.88
CA ILE A 644 40.64 6.70 -4.74
C ILE A 644 39.77 7.93 -4.48
N ALA A 645 40.19 8.83 -3.58
CA ALA A 645 39.49 10.09 -3.31
C ALA A 645 39.38 10.97 -4.58
N ALA A 646 40.45 11.10 -5.35
CA ALA A 646 40.43 11.83 -6.62
C ALA A 646 39.46 11.21 -7.64
N ARG A 647 39.36 9.87 -7.66
CA ARG A 647 38.45 9.14 -8.54
C ARG A 647 36.98 9.22 -8.09
N LEU A 648 36.75 9.28 -6.78
CA LEU A 648 35.44 9.55 -6.19
C LEU A 648 34.93 10.92 -6.67
N GLY A 649 35.83 11.91 -6.75
CA GLY A 649 35.55 13.23 -7.34
C GLY A 649 34.53 14.05 -6.55
N GLY A 650 33.97 15.08 -7.18
CA GLY A 650 33.03 16.00 -6.53
C GLY A 650 33.71 17.09 -5.72
N SER A 651 32.94 17.74 -4.84
CA SER A 651 33.41 18.75 -3.89
C SER A 651 32.82 18.42 -2.52
N PRO A 652 33.29 17.34 -1.86
CA PRO A 652 32.73 16.89 -0.60
C PRO A 652 33.02 17.94 0.49
N ASP A 653 32.02 18.21 1.32
CA ASP A 653 32.16 19.18 2.42
C ASP A 653 33.16 18.69 3.48
N LYS A 654 33.26 17.36 3.67
CA LYS A 654 34.18 16.72 4.61
C LYS A 654 34.95 15.55 4.00
N ALA A 655 36.10 15.25 4.60
CA ALA A 655 36.83 13.99 4.41
C ALA A 655 36.87 13.18 5.72
N ILE A 656 36.96 11.87 5.62
CA ILE A 656 37.29 11.01 6.75
C ILE A 656 38.80 10.83 6.82
N VAL A 657 39.41 10.97 7.99
CA VAL A 657 40.84 10.70 8.20
C VAL A 657 41.03 9.62 9.26
N ALA A 658 41.68 8.53 8.89
CA ALA A 658 41.96 7.40 9.78
C ALA A 658 43.43 6.96 9.69
N ASN A 659 43.90 6.20 10.69
CA ASN A 659 45.26 5.68 10.69
C ASN A 659 45.46 4.57 9.63
N GLY A 660 46.44 4.75 8.73
CA GLY A 660 46.75 3.79 7.65
C GLY A 660 47.67 2.63 8.02
N MET A 661 48.17 2.60 9.26
CA MET A 661 49.07 1.56 9.80
C MET A 661 48.34 0.57 10.72
N ASN A 662 47.28 1.02 11.40
CA ASN A 662 46.36 0.22 12.20
C ASN A 662 44.93 0.72 11.96
N PHE A 663 44.15 -0.06 11.22
CA PHE A 663 42.98 0.45 10.48
C PHE A 663 41.60 -0.16 10.86
N PRO A 664 41.32 -0.63 12.10
CA PRO A 664 39.96 -1.02 12.45
C PRO A 664 38.99 0.18 12.35
N ASP A 665 39.48 1.37 12.67
CA ASP A 665 38.71 2.62 12.69
C ASP A 665 38.24 3.02 11.28
N ALA A 666 39.08 2.82 10.26
CA ALA A 666 38.76 3.11 8.86
C ALA A 666 37.62 2.22 8.31
N LEU A 667 37.46 1.02 8.86
CA LEU A 667 36.44 0.06 8.42
C LEU A 667 35.10 0.32 9.10
N ALA A 668 35.11 0.69 10.38
CA ALA A 668 33.88 1.02 11.11
C ALA A 668 33.19 2.27 10.53
N ILE A 669 33.96 3.27 10.09
CA ILE A 669 33.42 4.49 9.46
C ILE A 669 33.07 4.31 7.98
N ALA A 670 33.50 3.22 7.34
CA ALA A 670 33.38 3.04 5.90
C ALA A 670 31.93 3.12 5.37
N PRO A 671 30.91 2.54 6.04
CA PRO A 671 29.52 2.67 5.60
C PRO A 671 29.02 4.11 5.61
N TYR A 672 29.27 4.84 6.71
CA TYR A 672 28.91 6.25 6.85
C TYR A 672 29.61 7.11 5.79
N ALA A 673 30.92 6.90 5.59
CA ALA A 673 31.70 7.61 4.57
C ALA A 673 31.13 7.38 3.17
N ALA A 674 30.71 6.14 2.88
CA ALA A 674 30.10 5.78 1.61
C ALA A 674 28.75 6.46 1.40
N GLN A 675 27.85 6.41 2.38
CA GLN A 675 26.53 7.05 2.34
C GLN A 675 26.62 8.56 2.14
N LYS A 676 27.57 9.23 2.80
CA LYS A 676 27.79 10.68 2.68
C LYS A 676 28.62 11.08 1.46
N GLY A 677 29.19 10.12 0.74
CA GLY A 677 30.11 10.39 -0.37
C GLY A 677 31.43 11.03 0.08
N TYR A 678 31.84 10.82 1.33
CA TYR A 678 33.07 11.38 1.89
C TYR A 678 34.27 10.48 1.54
N PRO A 679 35.37 11.04 1.02
CA PRO A 679 36.58 10.26 0.79
C PRO A 679 37.22 9.85 2.11
N ILE A 680 37.70 8.60 2.18
CA ILE A 680 38.52 8.14 3.30
C ILE A 680 40.00 8.35 2.93
N LEU A 681 40.67 9.18 3.70
CA LEU A 681 42.09 9.46 3.60
C LEU A 681 42.83 8.84 4.78
N LEU A 682 44.07 8.41 4.53
CA LEU A 682 44.87 7.70 5.53
C LEU A 682 46.00 8.59 6.05
N THR A 683 46.31 8.51 7.34
CA THR A 683 47.45 9.21 7.96
C THR A 683 48.32 8.27 8.80
N GLU A 684 49.52 8.69 9.16
CA GLU A 684 50.27 8.07 10.25
C GLU A 684 49.90 8.71 11.59
N ALA A 685 50.31 8.08 12.70
CA ALA A 685 49.92 8.54 14.04
C ALA A 685 50.45 9.95 14.35
N ASP A 686 51.70 10.24 13.97
CA ASP A 686 52.39 11.49 14.30
C ASP A 686 52.81 12.31 13.07
N GLU A 687 52.45 11.86 11.86
CA GLU A 687 52.80 12.51 10.60
C GLU A 687 51.65 12.43 9.60
N VAL A 688 51.41 13.55 8.88
CA VAL A 688 50.46 13.60 7.76
C VAL A 688 51.24 13.37 6.47
N PRO A 689 51.02 12.25 5.76
CA PRO A 689 51.66 12.00 4.47
C PRO A 689 51.35 13.09 3.44
N SER A 690 52.28 13.33 2.52
CA SER A 690 52.10 14.35 1.48
C SER A 690 50.89 14.08 0.59
N ALA A 691 50.58 12.81 0.32
CA ALA A 691 49.39 12.39 -0.43
C ALA A 691 48.11 12.88 0.24
N THR A 692 47.98 12.64 1.55
CA THR A 692 46.85 13.02 2.40
C THR A 692 46.67 14.53 2.45
N SER A 693 47.76 15.27 2.73
CA SER A 693 47.71 16.74 2.76
C SER A 693 47.36 17.34 1.40
N ASN A 694 47.78 16.72 0.29
CA ASN A 694 47.38 17.16 -1.04
C ASN A 694 45.92 16.85 -1.36
N ALA A 695 45.41 15.69 -0.95
CA ALA A 695 44.01 15.31 -1.15
C ALA A 695 43.02 16.16 -0.33
N LEU A 696 43.45 16.67 0.83
CA LEU A 696 42.66 17.61 1.65
C LEU A 696 42.60 19.04 1.08
N LYS A 697 43.37 19.36 0.03
CA LYS A 697 43.30 20.70 -0.58
C LYS A 697 41.97 20.89 -1.30
N GLY A 698 41.16 21.82 -0.78
CA GLY A 698 39.82 22.09 -1.31
C GLY A 698 38.71 21.30 -0.60
N ILE A 699 39.03 20.61 0.50
CA ILE A 699 38.07 20.07 1.45
C ILE A 699 38.20 20.87 2.74
N ASP A 700 37.11 21.52 3.15
CA ASP A 700 37.13 22.53 4.22
C ASP A 700 37.20 21.91 5.62
N GLY A 701 36.61 20.72 5.81
CA GLY A 701 36.61 20.00 7.09
C GLY A 701 36.98 18.53 6.99
N SER A 702 37.34 17.91 8.11
CA SER A 702 37.49 16.47 8.21
C SER A 702 36.97 15.92 9.54
N ILE A 703 36.61 14.64 9.50
CA ILE A 703 36.27 13.84 10.67
C ILE A 703 37.45 12.92 10.93
N ILE A 704 38.06 13.05 12.11
CA ILE A 704 39.12 12.14 12.56
C ILE A 704 38.48 10.93 13.22
N VAL A 705 38.94 9.74 12.84
CA VAL A 705 38.46 8.49 13.44
C VAL A 705 39.62 7.80 14.15
N GLY A 706 39.44 7.55 15.44
CA GLY A 706 40.44 6.99 16.34
C GLY A 706 40.99 8.00 17.35
N GLY A 707 41.43 7.49 18.50
CA GLY A 707 41.96 8.31 19.60
C GLY A 707 43.34 8.90 19.32
N GLU A 708 43.88 9.61 20.31
CA GLU A 708 45.20 10.29 20.27
C GLU A 708 46.38 9.39 19.89
N THR A 709 46.30 8.09 20.19
CA THR A 709 47.34 7.11 19.80
C THR A 709 47.23 6.67 18.34
N ALA A 710 46.04 6.77 17.75
CA ALA A 710 45.80 6.44 16.35
C ALA A 710 46.09 7.64 15.45
N VAL A 711 45.62 8.83 15.84
CA VAL A 711 45.92 10.09 15.16
C VAL A 711 46.15 11.15 16.22
N ASN A 712 47.41 11.58 16.37
CA ASN A 712 47.80 12.57 17.36
C ASN A 712 47.09 13.91 17.11
N GLY A 713 46.44 14.48 18.12
CA GLY A 713 45.69 15.74 18.04
C GLY A 713 46.55 16.94 17.62
N LYS A 714 47.88 16.83 17.70
CA LYS A 714 48.80 17.83 17.11
C LYS A 714 48.68 17.93 15.59
N LEU A 715 48.07 16.94 14.93
CA LEU A 715 47.84 16.93 13.50
C LEU A 715 46.49 17.57 13.11
N ASP A 716 45.59 17.83 14.06
CA ASP A 716 44.21 18.26 13.81
C ASP A 716 44.12 19.46 12.86
N THR A 717 44.91 20.51 13.11
CA THR A 717 44.95 21.69 12.24
C THR A 717 45.45 21.37 10.83
N LYS A 718 46.40 20.44 10.67
CA LYS A 718 46.91 20.03 9.34
C LYS A 718 45.93 19.12 8.60
N LEU A 719 45.05 18.45 9.34
CA LEU A 719 44.05 17.54 8.81
C LEU A 719 42.70 18.23 8.59
N HIS A 720 42.56 19.51 8.95
CA HIS A 720 41.30 20.25 8.93
C HIS A 720 40.23 19.60 9.83
N ALA A 721 40.65 19.00 10.96
CA ALA A 721 39.75 18.26 11.84
C ALA A 721 38.69 19.19 12.47
N GLU A 722 37.43 18.84 12.28
CA GLU A 722 36.28 19.48 12.95
C GLU A 722 35.73 18.59 14.06
N ASP A 723 35.59 17.30 13.75
CA ASP A 723 35.02 16.29 14.64
C ASP A 723 36.02 15.16 14.86
N ARG A 724 35.93 14.50 16.01
CA ARG A 724 36.71 13.30 16.31
C ARG A 724 35.83 12.27 17.01
N TYR A 725 35.81 11.06 16.46
CA TYR A 725 35.12 9.91 17.04
C TYR A 725 36.13 8.86 17.47
N ALA A 726 36.08 8.47 18.74
CA ALA A 726 37.10 7.62 19.35
C ALA A 726 36.60 6.98 20.65
N GLY A 727 36.83 5.68 20.80
CA GLY A 727 36.71 4.98 22.07
C GLY A 727 38.06 4.59 22.67
N ASP A 728 38.00 3.98 23.86
CA ASP A 728 39.19 3.44 24.57
C ASP A 728 39.93 2.35 23.76
N ASN A 729 39.23 1.73 22.82
CA ASN A 729 39.74 0.70 21.92
C ASN A 729 38.92 0.70 20.62
N ARG A 730 39.29 -0.18 19.68
CA ARG A 730 38.63 -0.29 18.36
C ARG A 730 37.13 -0.59 18.41
N PHE A 731 36.68 -1.31 19.44
CA PHE A 731 35.27 -1.64 19.62
C PHE A 731 34.52 -0.40 20.12
N GLY A 732 35.09 0.33 21.07
CA GLY A 732 34.58 1.63 21.50
C GLY A 732 34.55 2.68 20.38
N THR A 733 35.57 2.74 19.52
CA THR A 733 35.53 3.65 18.35
C THR A 733 34.43 3.26 17.37
N ALA A 734 34.24 1.97 17.09
CA ALA A 734 33.14 1.51 16.24
C ALA A 734 31.77 1.81 16.85
N ALA A 735 31.61 1.60 18.16
CA ALA A 735 30.43 1.96 18.93
C ALA A 735 30.13 3.47 18.85
N ASP A 736 31.12 4.32 19.11
CA ASP A 736 30.97 5.79 19.07
C ASP A 736 30.57 6.30 17.68
N ILE A 737 31.15 5.73 16.61
CA ILE A 737 30.75 6.02 15.23
C ILE A 737 29.30 5.58 14.99
N ALA A 738 28.96 4.35 15.34
CA ALA A 738 27.64 3.80 15.10
C ALA A 738 26.58 4.66 15.81
N THR A 739 26.72 4.88 17.12
CA THR A 739 25.73 5.60 17.92
C THR A 739 25.60 7.07 17.52
N ASN A 740 26.69 7.77 17.20
CA ASN A 740 26.65 9.23 17.00
C ASN A 740 26.61 9.69 15.54
N LEU A 741 27.08 8.87 14.59
CA LEU A 741 27.10 9.24 13.17
C LEU A 741 26.09 8.47 12.33
N ASN A 742 25.76 7.24 12.72
CA ASN A 742 24.92 6.36 11.92
C ASN A 742 24.09 5.40 12.80
N PRO A 743 23.27 5.91 13.74
CA PRO A 743 22.42 5.07 14.56
C PRO A 743 21.43 4.33 13.66
N SER A 744 21.34 3.02 13.82
CA SER A 744 20.50 2.17 12.97
C SER A 744 20.06 0.92 13.71
N ALA A 745 18.78 0.58 13.53
CA ALA A 745 18.19 -0.69 13.94
C ALA A 745 18.90 -1.90 13.29
N ARG A 746 19.39 -1.71 12.05
CA ARG A 746 20.16 -2.69 11.29
C ARG A 746 21.66 -2.47 11.48
N VAL A 747 22.33 -3.51 11.94
CA VAL A 747 23.77 -3.48 12.26
C VAL A 747 24.48 -4.64 11.59
N TYR A 748 25.52 -4.29 10.83
CA TYR A 748 26.49 -5.27 10.38
C TYR A 748 27.52 -5.52 11.48
N VAL A 749 27.66 -6.78 11.87
CA VAL A 749 28.59 -7.18 12.93
C VAL A 749 29.74 -7.96 12.31
N SER A 750 30.97 -7.49 12.49
CA SER A 750 32.16 -8.19 12.01
C SER A 750 33.24 -8.29 13.07
N THR A 751 34.20 -9.19 12.86
CA THR A 751 35.32 -9.35 13.78
C THR A 751 36.27 -8.16 13.71
N GLY A 752 36.56 -7.56 14.85
CA GLY A 752 37.56 -6.49 14.99
C GLY A 752 39.00 -7.00 14.94
N MET A 753 39.23 -8.28 14.65
CA MET A 753 40.55 -8.92 14.69
C MET A 753 41.16 -9.14 13.29
N ASN A 754 40.35 -9.55 12.31
CA ASN A 754 40.73 -9.80 10.91
C ASN A 754 39.63 -9.28 9.99
N PHE A 755 39.94 -8.33 9.10
CA PHE A 755 38.91 -7.44 8.56
C PHE A 755 38.51 -7.67 7.10
N ALA A 756 38.80 -8.84 6.55
CA ALA A 756 38.47 -9.12 5.16
C ALA A 756 36.95 -9.06 4.92
N ASP A 757 36.16 -9.59 5.85
CA ASP A 757 34.70 -9.66 5.73
C ASP A 757 34.05 -8.27 5.92
N ALA A 758 34.53 -7.49 6.89
CA ALA A 758 34.11 -6.10 7.13
C ALA A 758 34.37 -5.19 5.91
N LEU A 759 35.49 -5.38 5.20
CA LEU A 759 35.80 -4.59 4.00
C LEU A 759 34.74 -4.81 2.91
N SER A 760 34.45 -6.06 2.56
CA SER A 760 33.40 -6.37 1.57
C SER A 760 32.01 -5.99 2.05
N GLY A 761 31.71 -6.22 3.33
CA GLY A 761 30.39 -5.94 3.91
C GLY A 761 30.11 -4.46 4.14
N SER A 762 31.14 -3.61 4.24
CA SER A 762 30.93 -2.17 4.47
C SER A 762 30.10 -1.47 3.39
N VAL A 763 30.20 -1.93 2.14
CA VAL A 763 29.41 -1.37 1.03
C VAL A 763 27.96 -1.83 1.11
N LEU A 764 27.73 -3.09 1.49
CA LEU A 764 26.39 -3.62 1.71
C LEU A 764 25.72 -2.93 2.91
N ALA A 765 26.45 -2.73 4.00
CA ALA A 765 25.98 -1.94 5.14
C ALA A 765 25.62 -0.50 4.73
N ALA A 766 26.44 0.14 3.88
CA ALA A 766 26.12 1.46 3.34
C ALA A 766 24.81 1.44 2.53
N LYS A 767 24.65 0.44 1.64
CA LYS A 767 23.48 0.23 0.77
C LYS A 767 22.20 0.02 1.56
N GLN A 768 22.27 -0.66 2.69
CA GLN A 768 21.12 -0.97 3.55
C GLN A 768 20.94 0.01 4.71
N ASN A 769 21.55 1.21 4.63
CA ASN A 769 21.47 2.23 5.68
C ASN A 769 21.82 1.71 7.09
N ALA A 770 22.84 0.85 7.19
CA ALA A 770 23.17 0.11 8.39
C ALA A 770 24.48 0.57 9.04
N ALA A 771 24.57 0.44 10.36
CA ALA A 771 25.80 0.69 11.10
C ALA A 771 26.76 -0.50 10.98
N MET A 772 28.04 -0.29 11.30
CA MET A 772 29.05 -1.35 11.40
C MET A 772 29.62 -1.39 12.82
N LEU A 773 29.35 -2.49 13.52
CA LEU A 773 29.91 -2.77 14.84
C LEU A 773 30.97 -3.87 14.77
N LEU A 774 31.92 -3.80 15.69
CA LEU A 774 33.00 -4.76 15.80
C LEU A 774 32.86 -5.62 17.05
N VAL A 775 33.18 -6.91 16.92
CA VAL A 775 33.22 -7.87 18.03
C VAL A 775 34.55 -8.62 18.09
N LYS A 776 34.83 -9.29 19.21
CA LYS A 776 35.87 -10.34 19.23
C LYS A 776 35.23 -11.66 18.76
N PRO A 777 36.02 -12.62 18.26
CA PRO A 777 35.49 -13.89 17.80
C PRO A 777 34.60 -14.62 18.81
N ASP A 778 34.95 -14.56 20.08
CA ASP A 778 34.35 -15.32 21.18
C ASP A 778 33.82 -14.42 22.31
N MET A 779 33.68 -13.11 22.07
CA MET A 779 33.25 -12.16 23.10
C MET A 779 32.60 -10.92 22.47
N LEU A 780 31.37 -10.60 22.91
CA LEU A 780 30.72 -9.32 22.67
C LEU A 780 31.37 -8.27 23.59
N PRO A 781 32.09 -7.26 23.05
CA PRO A 781 32.66 -6.19 23.86
C PRO A 781 31.55 -5.38 24.55
N LYS A 782 31.82 -4.87 25.75
CA LYS A 782 30.86 -4.09 26.52
C LYS A 782 30.41 -2.85 25.76
N GLU A 783 31.35 -2.18 25.10
CA GLU A 783 31.11 -0.98 24.30
C GLU A 783 30.19 -1.28 23.12
N THR A 784 30.36 -2.45 22.49
CA THR A 784 29.48 -2.92 21.41
C THR A 784 28.08 -3.22 21.92
N ALA A 785 27.96 -3.93 23.05
CA ALA A 785 26.66 -4.23 23.67
C ALA A 785 25.92 -2.95 24.11
N GLU A 786 26.66 -1.97 24.66
CA GLU A 786 26.11 -0.67 25.04
C GLU A 786 25.63 0.10 23.80
N ALA A 787 26.41 0.14 22.72
CA ALA A 787 25.98 0.77 21.47
C ALA A 787 24.74 0.11 20.85
N ILE A 788 24.67 -1.23 20.84
CA ILE A 788 23.50 -1.97 20.37
C ILE A 788 22.26 -1.54 21.14
N LYS A 789 22.38 -1.42 22.47
CA LYS A 789 21.28 -0.99 23.32
C LYS A 789 20.92 0.48 23.08
N ASP A 790 21.89 1.37 22.99
CA ASP A 790 21.68 2.81 22.83
C ASP A 790 21.11 3.17 21.45
N MET A 791 21.41 2.37 20.42
CA MET A 791 20.85 2.49 19.07
C MET A 791 19.56 1.70 18.89
N GLU A 792 19.15 0.92 19.91
CA GLU A 792 18.03 -0.01 19.85
C GLU A 792 18.13 -0.92 18.62
N SER A 793 19.30 -1.53 18.42
CA SER A 793 19.54 -2.42 17.28
C SER A 793 19.04 -3.83 17.55
N TYR A 794 18.40 -4.45 16.55
CA TYR A 794 17.83 -5.80 16.64
C TYR A 794 17.91 -6.60 15.33
N ASP A 795 18.28 -5.98 14.20
CA ASP A 795 18.61 -6.67 12.94
C ASP A 795 20.13 -6.73 12.79
N PHE A 796 20.70 -7.92 12.96
CA PHE A 796 22.14 -8.16 12.94
C PHE A 796 22.56 -8.97 11.73
N ASN A 797 23.34 -8.36 10.85
CA ASN A 797 23.98 -9.04 9.73
C ASN A 797 25.43 -9.39 10.10
N VAL A 798 25.65 -10.64 10.49
CA VAL A 798 26.94 -11.15 10.98
C VAL A 798 27.83 -11.56 9.80
N LEU A 799 28.95 -10.86 9.66
CA LEU A 799 29.89 -11.04 8.55
C LEU A 799 31.01 -12.02 8.91
N GLY A 800 31.13 -13.07 8.12
CA GLY A 800 32.16 -14.09 8.24
C GLY A 800 31.70 -15.30 9.07
N GLY A 801 32.46 -16.39 8.96
CA GLY A 801 32.08 -17.65 9.59
C GLY A 801 32.33 -17.70 11.11
N GLU A 802 32.04 -18.85 11.73
CA GLU A 802 32.10 -19.01 13.20
C GLU A 802 33.48 -18.70 13.82
N ASN A 803 34.57 -18.81 13.05
CA ASN A 803 35.91 -18.42 13.53
C ASN A 803 36.11 -16.89 13.59
N ALA A 804 35.33 -16.12 12.83
CA ALA A 804 35.36 -14.66 12.83
C ALA A 804 34.42 -14.12 13.91
N VAL A 805 33.18 -14.62 13.94
CA VAL A 805 32.17 -14.31 14.96
C VAL A 805 31.51 -15.62 15.36
N SER A 806 31.75 -16.10 16.58
CA SER A 806 31.25 -17.40 17.04
C SER A 806 29.73 -17.43 17.11
N LYS A 807 29.18 -18.65 17.12
CA LYS A 807 27.73 -18.85 17.25
C LYS A 807 27.21 -18.27 18.57
N GLU A 808 27.99 -18.37 19.65
CA GLU A 808 27.64 -17.82 20.96
C GLU A 808 27.40 -16.30 20.91
N ILE A 809 28.15 -15.57 20.08
CA ILE A 809 27.93 -14.12 19.91
C ILE A 809 26.67 -13.85 19.12
N VAL A 810 26.38 -14.64 18.08
CA VAL A 810 25.11 -14.50 17.34
C VAL A 810 23.92 -14.79 18.26
N ASP A 811 24.02 -15.83 19.09
CA ASP A 811 23.01 -16.15 20.09
C ASP A 811 22.93 -15.11 21.23
N GLU A 812 23.96 -14.28 21.42
CA GLU A 812 23.96 -13.14 22.36
C GLU A 812 23.36 -11.88 21.73
N LEU A 813 23.55 -11.66 20.42
CA LEU A 813 22.91 -10.57 19.67
C LEU A 813 21.39 -10.76 19.57
N LYS A 814 20.90 -12.01 19.53
CA LYS A 814 19.47 -12.35 19.50
C LYS A 814 18.74 -12.16 20.85
N LYS A 815 19.42 -11.72 21.91
CA LYS A 815 18.86 -11.58 23.26
C LYS A 815 18.87 -10.14 23.69
#